data_AF-A0A8C2CWN7-F1
#
_entry.id   AF-A0A8C2CWN7-F1
#
_cell.length_a   1.000
_cell.length_b   1.000
_cell.length_c   1.000
_cell.angle_alpha   90.00
_cell.angle_beta   90.00
_cell.angle_gamma   90.00
#
_symmetry.space_group_name_H-M   'P 1'
#
loop_
_entity.id
_entity.type
_entity.pdbx_description
1 polymer ?
#
loop_
_entity_poly.entity_id
_entity_poly.type
_entity_poly.pdbx_seq_one_letter_code
_entity_poly.pdbx_strand_id
1 'polypeptide(L)'
;MPWFPGAMSCKSKVAPSVDFDHSCSDSVEYLTLNFGPFETVHRWRRLPPCDEFVGARRSKHTVVAYRDAIYVFGGDNGKNMLNDLLRFDVKDCSWCRAFTTGTPPAPRYHHSAVVYGSSMFVFGGYTGDIYSNSNLKNKNDLFEYKFATGQWTEWKVEGRLVARSAHGATVYNDKLWIFAGYDGNARLNDMWTISLQDREQAYWEEIEQSGEIPPSCCNFPVAVCRDKMFVFSGQSGAKITNNLFQFEFKGHIWTRIPTEHLLRGSPPPPQRRYGHTMVAFDRHLCVFGGAADNTLPNELHCYDVDSQTWEVIQPSTDSEFTGINVYEIHMNRFTFWFVVCNLSLLNCNANFSQMPSGRLFHAAAVIHDAMYIFGGTVDNNVRSGEMYRFQFSCYPKCTLHEDYGKLWENRQFCDVEFTLGEREEKVLGHIAIVTARCKWLRKKILQARDRQKQESDESGSGSQKDSSGRSSRGPPLLEVSIREADAQPFEVLMQFLYTDKIQYPRRGHVQDVLLIMDVYKLALSFKLSRLEQLCVQYIEASVDLQNVLSVCENANKLQLDQLKEHCLNFVVKESHFNQVIMTKEFEHLSTQLIVEIVRRKQQPPPRVYSDQPVDIGTSLVQDMKACLEGAGHEFCDIILLLDGHPRPAHKAILAARSSYFEAMFRSFMPEDGQVNISIGEMVPSTQAFESMLLYIYYGHVNMPPEDSLYPFYCFMCTILLVTVP
;
A
#
# COMPACT_ATOMS: atom_id res chain seq x y z
N MET A 1 -45.25 -50.14 30.72
CA MET A 1 -45.92 -50.70 29.52
C MET A 1 -46.10 -49.58 28.50
N PRO A 2 -45.92 -49.86 27.21
CA PRO A 2 -44.88 -49.22 26.36
C PRO A 2 -45.48 -48.10 25.47
N TRP A 3 -44.76 -47.35 24.63
CA TRP A 3 -44.06 -47.78 23.40
C TRP A 3 -43.02 -46.74 22.92
N PHE A 4 -41.80 -47.19 22.65
CA PHE A 4 -40.84 -46.70 21.62
C PHE A 4 -41.03 -47.61 20.36
N PRO A 5 -40.48 -47.36 19.13
CA PRO A 5 -39.22 -46.65 18.80
C PRO A 5 -39.20 -45.82 17.48
N GLY A 6 -38.06 -45.16 17.17
CA GLY A 6 -37.74 -44.69 15.82
C GLY A 6 -36.61 -43.66 15.75
N ALA A 7 -35.36 -44.10 15.56
CA ALA A 7 -34.19 -43.26 15.31
C ALA A 7 -34.05 -42.88 13.83
N MET A 8 -33.51 -41.69 13.51
CA MET A 8 -32.53 -41.49 12.41
C MET A 8 -31.98 -40.05 12.39
N SER A 9 -30.66 -39.95 12.17
CA SER A 9 -29.88 -38.73 11.95
C SER A 9 -29.95 -38.26 10.49
N CYS A 10 -29.59 -37.01 10.17
CA CYS A 10 -28.67 -36.68 9.06
C CYS A 10 -28.31 -35.17 8.97
N LYS A 11 -27.06 -34.91 8.58
CA LYS A 11 -26.42 -33.63 8.22
C LYS A 11 -26.57 -33.33 6.71
N SER A 12 -26.48 -32.06 6.29
CA SER A 12 -25.58 -31.45 5.26
C SER A 12 -26.11 -30.03 4.94
N LYS A 13 -25.37 -28.90 4.87
CA LYS A 13 -24.17 -28.42 4.15
C LYS A 13 -24.35 -28.12 2.65
N VAL A 14 -23.66 -27.03 2.23
CA VAL A 14 -23.24 -26.54 0.88
C VAL A 14 -24.16 -25.52 0.18
N ALA A 15 -23.75 -24.42 -0.47
CA ALA A 15 -22.57 -23.51 -0.53
C ALA A 15 -23.00 -22.27 -1.36
N PRO A 16 -22.30 -21.12 -1.34
CA PRO A 16 -22.62 -20.00 -2.24
C PRO A 16 -21.88 -20.11 -3.59
N SER A 17 -22.62 -19.88 -4.67
CA SER A 17 -22.12 -19.71 -6.03
C SER A 17 -21.59 -18.30 -6.25
N VAL A 18 -20.50 -18.18 -7.02
CA VAL A 18 -19.89 -16.91 -7.44
C VAL A 18 -20.15 -16.78 -8.94
N ASP A 19 -20.94 -15.79 -9.35
CA ASP A 19 -21.16 -15.46 -10.76
C ASP A 19 -20.09 -14.47 -11.25
N PHE A 20 -19.53 -14.76 -12.43
CA PHE A 20 -18.56 -13.96 -13.16
C PHE A 20 -19.27 -12.98 -14.09
N ASP A 21 -18.72 -11.78 -14.26
CA ASP A 21 -19.07 -10.94 -15.42
C ASP A 21 -17.82 -10.48 -16.17
N HIS A 22 -17.90 -10.57 -17.49
CA HIS A 22 -16.81 -10.50 -18.46
C HIS A 22 -16.73 -9.11 -19.09
N SER A 23 -15.58 -8.43 -19.01
CA SER A 23 -15.13 -7.54 -20.10
C SER A 23 -13.62 -7.28 -20.03
N CYS A 24 -13.02 -7.22 -21.22
CA CYS A 24 -11.60 -7.42 -21.55
C CYS A 24 -10.76 -6.13 -21.46
N SER A 25 -9.56 -6.22 -20.87
CA SER A 25 -8.41 -5.34 -21.15
C SER A 25 -7.10 -5.99 -20.67
N ASP A 26 -6.08 -5.97 -21.54
CA ASP A 26 -4.75 -6.61 -21.42
C ASP A 26 -3.92 -6.22 -20.18
N SER A 27 -4.27 -6.77 -19.01
CA SER A 27 -3.45 -6.66 -17.80
C SER A 27 -3.16 -8.06 -17.25
N VAL A 28 -1.90 -8.30 -16.87
CA VAL A 28 -1.45 -9.58 -16.30
C VAL A 28 -2.12 -9.75 -14.92
N GLU A 29 -3.17 -10.56 -14.86
CA GLU A 29 -3.88 -10.90 -13.62
C GLU A 29 -3.00 -11.80 -12.73
N TYR A 30 -3.12 -11.69 -11.40
CA TYR A 30 -2.54 -12.63 -10.42
C TYR A 30 -3.65 -13.07 -9.45
N LEU A 31 -3.95 -14.37 -9.24
CA LEU A 31 -4.86 -14.79 -8.15
C LEU A 31 -4.15 -14.68 -6.80
N THR A 32 -4.85 -14.08 -5.84
CA THR A 32 -4.47 -14.03 -4.42
C THR A 32 -5.63 -14.55 -3.58
N LEU A 33 -5.35 -15.44 -2.62
CA LEU A 33 -6.28 -15.81 -1.56
C LEU A 33 -6.29 -14.66 -0.53
N ASN A 34 -7.33 -13.83 -0.59
CA ASN A 34 -7.50 -12.61 0.22
C ASN A 34 -7.83 -12.91 1.69
N PHE A 35 -7.05 -12.33 2.61
CA PHE A 35 -7.34 -12.27 4.04
C PHE A 35 -7.39 -10.81 4.51
N GLY A 36 -8.58 -10.22 4.63
CA GLY A 36 -8.81 -8.87 5.19
C GLY A 36 -8.21 -7.71 4.36
N PRO A 37 -8.69 -6.46 4.49
CA PRO A 37 -8.38 -5.45 3.48
C PRO A 37 -6.95 -4.96 3.66
N PHE A 38 -6.02 -5.53 2.90
CA PHE A 38 -4.95 -4.72 2.35
C PHE A 38 -5.64 -3.58 1.61
N GLU A 39 -5.59 -2.37 2.16
CA GLU A 39 -6.13 -1.23 1.43
C GLU A 39 -5.26 -0.99 0.20
N THR A 40 -5.90 -1.06 -0.97
CA THR A 40 -5.22 -0.82 -2.24
C THR A 40 -4.53 0.54 -2.18
N VAL A 41 -3.20 0.54 -2.35
CA VAL A 41 -2.39 1.75 -2.33
C VAL A 41 -2.84 2.69 -3.45
N HIS A 42 -2.76 4.00 -3.22
CA HIS A 42 -3.20 5.04 -4.15
C HIS A 42 -4.69 4.96 -4.52
N ARG A 43 -5.51 4.36 -3.65
CA ARG A 43 -6.94 4.28 -3.86
C ARG A 43 -7.62 5.55 -3.37
N TRP A 44 -8.44 6.14 -4.24
CA TRP A 44 -9.43 7.13 -3.86
C TRP A 44 -10.72 6.43 -3.45
N ARG A 45 -11.34 6.94 -2.38
CA ARG A 45 -12.69 6.57 -1.96
C ARG A 45 -13.48 7.82 -1.64
N ARG A 46 -14.71 7.88 -2.14
CA ARG A 46 -15.67 8.89 -1.73
C ARG A 46 -16.25 8.48 -0.38
N LEU A 47 -16.19 9.38 0.59
CA LEU A 47 -16.76 9.18 1.92
C LEU A 47 -18.17 9.79 2.02
N PRO A 48 -18.96 9.42 3.05
CA PRO A 48 -20.28 9.99 3.27
C PRO A 48 -20.25 11.52 3.22
N PRO A 49 -21.08 12.15 2.37
CA PRO A 49 -21.08 13.59 2.23
C PRO A 49 -21.65 14.25 3.49
N CYS A 50 -21.26 15.49 3.74
CA CYS A 50 -21.72 16.25 4.89
C CYS A 50 -23.11 16.90 4.65
N ASP A 51 -23.96 16.37 3.76
CA ASP A 51 -25.12 17.10 3.21
C ASP A 51 -26.20 17.50 4.23
N GLU A 52 -26.24 16.85 5.40
CA GLU A 52 -27.24 17.12 6.45
C GLU A 52 -27.04 18.46 7.18
N PHE A 53 -25.83 19.04 7.12
CA PHE A 53 -25.53 20.28 7.84
C PHE A 53 -25.68 21.52 6.95
N VAL A 54 -26.44 22.52 7.43
CA VAL A 54 -26.51 23.83 6.78
C VAL A 54 -25.10 24.42 6.65
N GLY A 55 -24.65 24.70 5.42
CA GLY A 55 -23.30 25.19 5.14
C GLY A 55 -22.26 24.10 4.87
N ALA A 56 -22.64 22.82 4.80
CA ALA A 56 -21.74 21.73 4.46
C ALA A 56 -21.02 21.91 3.12
N ARG A 57 -21.71 22.48 2.14
CA ARG A 57 -21.13 22.88 0.85
C ARG A 57 -20.35 24.18 1.05
N ARG A 58 -19.01 24.09 1.08
CA ARG A 58 -18.16 25.23 1.41
C ARG A 58 -16.81 25.22 0.71
N SER A 59 -16.21 26.40 0.56
CA SER A 59 -14.83 26.58 0.11
C SER A 59 -14.08 27.57 1.00
N LYS A 60 -12.76 27.67 0.82
CA LYS A 60 -11.89 28.64 1.53
C LYS A 60 -11.95 28.50 3.06
N HIS A 61 -12.35 27.32 3.51
CA HIS A 61 -12.38 26.88 4.89
C HIS A 61 -11.04 26.24 5.25
N THR A 62 -10.87 25.87 6.51
CA THR A 62 -9.70 25.11 6.96
C THR A 62 -10.11 23.72 7.44
N VAL A 63 -9.19 22.77 7.30
CA VAL A 63 -9.33 21.42 7.81
C VAL A 63 -8.10 21.09 8.64
N VAL A 64 -8.30 20.53 9.83
CA VAL A 64 -7.21 20.00 10.65
C VAL A 64 -7.53 18.58 11.12
N ALA A 65 -6.48 17.77 11.28
CA ALA A 65 -6.57 16.45 11.88
C ALA A 65 -6.21 16.52 13.37
N TYR A 66 -7.02 15.90 14.22
CA TYR A 66 -6.67 15.69 15.62
C TYR A 66 -7.16 14.31 16.08
N ARG A 67 -6.21 13.43 16.42
CA ARG A 67 -6.45 12.00 16.66
C ARG A 67 -7.15 11.38 15.44
N ASP A 68 -8.20 10.59 15.66
CA ASP A 68 -8.93 9.87 14.61
C ASP A 68 -10.10 10.68 14.03
N ALA A 69 -9.99 12.02 14.02
CA ALA A 69 -11.05 12.90 13.55
C ALA A 69 -10.53 14.09 12.72
N ILE A 70 -11.33 14.46 11.74
CA ILE A 70 -11.13 15.63 10.88
C ILE A 70 -12.05 16.75 11.36
N TYR A 71 -11.51 17.95 11.57
CA TYR A 71 -12.26 19.13 11.97
C TYR A 71 -12.27 20.15 10.85
N VAL A 72 -13.44 20.70 10.54
CA VAL A 72 -13.65 21.68 9.47
C VAL A 72 -14.17 22.98 10.08
N PHE A 73 -13.49 24.09 9.82
CA PHE A 73 -13.88 25.39 10.37
C PHE A 73 -14.03 26.46 9.28
N GLY A 74 -15.11 27.23 9.40
CA GLY A 74 -15.39 28.42 8.60
C GLY A 74 -15.55 28.18 7.10
N GLY A 75 -15.14 29.17 6.29
CA GLY A 75 -15.32 29.21 4.84
C GLY A 75 -16.58 29.96 4.39
N ASP A 76 -16.94 29.81 3.12
CA ASP A 76 -18.19 30.33 2.56
C ASP A 76 -18.97 29.26 1.81
N ASN A 77 -20.30 29.34 1.87
CA ASN A 77 -21.22 28.48 1.11
C ASN A 77 -21.77 29.14 -0.16
N GLY A 78 -21.12 30.21 -0.65
CA GLY A 78 -21.58 31.03 -1.77
C GLY A 78 -22.63 32.10 -1.41
N LYS A 79 -23.22 32.05 -0.20
CA LYS A 79 -24.17 33.06 0.28
C LYS A 79 -23.71 33.74 1.56
N ASN A 80 -23.21 32.96 2.52
CA ASN A 80 -22.81 33.40 3.84
C ASN A 80 -21.39 32.91 4.15
N MET A 81 -20.65 33.70 4.92
CA MET A 81 -19.47 33.22 5.63
C MET A 81 -19.92 32.35 6.82
N LEU A 82 -19.08 31.40 7.22
CA LEU A 82 -19.39 30.42 8.26
C LEU A 82 -18.42 30.52 9.44
N ASN A 83 -18.85 30.10 10.63
CA ASN A 83 -18.02 29.91 11.83
C ASN A 83 -18.41 28.65 12.62
N ASP A 84 -19.12 27.72 11.98
CA ASP A 84 -19.39 26.43 12.57
C ASP A 84 -18.14 25.54 12.55
N LEU A 85 -18.05 24.64 13.53
CA LEU A 85 -17.01 23.62 13.63
C LEU A 85 -17.64 22.26 13.39
N LEU A 86 -17.38 21.68 12.22
CA LEU A 86 -17.81 20.33 11.88
C LEU A 86 -16.71 19.34 12.24
N ARG A 87 -17.10 18.13 12.62
CA ARG A 87 -16.21 17.02 12.95
C ARG A 87 -16.65 15.79 12.17
N PHE A 88 -15.70 15.19 11.46
CA PHE A 88 -15.86 13.86 10.86
C PHE A 88 -15.07 12.84 11.68
N ASP A 89 -15.75 11.83 12.20
CA ASP A 89 -15.11 10.71 12.87
C ASP A 89 -14.70 9.66 11.83
N VAL A 90 -13.41 9.36 11.77
CA VAL A 90 -12.85 8.46 10.74
C VAL A 90 -13.27 7.01 10.99
N LYS A 91 -13.38 6.59 12.25
CA LYS A 91 -13.74 5.21 12.59
C LYS A 91 -15.21 4.94 12.29
N ASP A 92 -16.07 5.89 12.68
CA ASP A 92 -17.51 5.76 12.48
C ASP A 92 -17.96 6.19 11.09
N CYS A 93 -17.06 6.73 10.26
CA CYS A 93 -17.34 7.33 8.96
C CYS A 93 -18.53 8.31 9.00
N SER A 94 -18.63 9.11 10.06
CA SER A 94 -19.83 9.91 10.34
C SER A 94 -19.49 11.38 10.65
N TRP A 95 -20.45 12.25 10.32
CA TRP A 95 -20.36 13.68 10.56
C TRP A 95 -21.15 14.09 11.80
N CYS A 96 -20.58 15.01 12.58
CA CYS A 96 -21.27 15.68 13.67
C CYS A 96 -20.82 17.14 13.78
N ARG A 97 -21.57 17.96 14.52
CA ARG A 97 -21.06 19.26 14.98
C ARG A 97 -20.16 19.03 16.17
N ALA A 98 -18.97 19.62 16.15
CA ALA A 98 -18.10 19.59 17.31
C ALA A 98 -18.76 20.34 18.47
N PHE A 99 -18.54 19.85 19.69
CA PHE A 99 -18.98 20.55 20.89
C PHE A 99 -18.19 21.86 21.04
N THR A 100 -18.89 22.97 21.24
CA THR A 100 -18.27 24.29 21.37
C THR A 100 -18.82 25.05 22.58
N THR A 101 -17.92 25.69 23.31
CA THR A 101 -18.20 26.63 24.40
C THR A 101 -17.30 27.86 24.26
N GLY A 102 -17.59 28.93 25.02
CA GLY A 102 -16.92 30.22 24.84
C GLY A 102 -17.39 30.95 23.58
N THR A 103 -16.61 31.92 23.12
CA THR A 103 -16.95 32.74 21.95
C THR A 103 -16.07 32.33 20.77
N PRO A 104 -16.62 31.69 19.73
CA PRO A 104 -15.85 31.33 18.55
C PRO A 104 -15.48 32.58 17.73
N PRO A 105 -14.49 32.48 16.82
CA PRO A 105 -14.19 33.53 15.87
C PRO A 105 -15.44 33.92 15.05
N ALA A 106 -15.55 35.19 14.67
CA ALA A 106 -16.59 35.65 13.75
C ALA A 106 -16.55 34.89 12.41
N PRO A 107 -17.70 34.73 11.70
CA PRO A 107 -17.76 34.08 10.39
C PRO A 107 -16.71 34.61 9.41
N ARG A 108 -15.94 33.68 8.83
CA ARG A 108 -14.75 34.03 8.05
C ARG A 108 -14.34 32.99 7.00
N TYR A 109 -13.67 33.45 5.95
CA TYR A 109 -12.97 32.59 4.98
C TYR A 109 -11.50 33.01 4.81
N HIS A 110 -10.70 32.18 4.12
CA HIS A 110 -9.26 32.43 3.88
C HIS A 110 -8.45 32.68 5.16
N HIS A 111 -8.91 32.16 6.30
CA HIS A 111 -8.12 32.07 7.53
C HIS A 111 -7.22 30.83 7.45
N SER A 112 -6.27 30.72 8.37
CA SER A 112 -5.51 29.49 8.58
C SER A 112 -5.92 28.80 9.88
N ALA A 113 -5.73 27.49 9.94
CA ALA A 113 -5.86 26.72 11.16
C ALA A 113 -4.73 25.69 11.25
N VAL A 114 -4.18 25.53 12.45
CA VAL A 114 -3.10 24.58 12.74
C VAL A 114 -3.38 23.87 14.06
N VAL A 115 -2.74 22.72 14.28
CA VAL A 115 -2.84 21.99 15.55
C VAL A 115 -1.51 22.08 16.28
N TYR A 116 -1.58 22.40 17.57
CA TYR A 116 -0.45 22.36 18.49
C TYR A 116 -0.89 21.74 19.81
N GLY A 117 -0.20 20.69 20.24
CA GLY A 117 -0.58 19.90 21.41
C GLY A 117 -2.01 19.36 21.31
N SER A 118 -2.87 19.74 22.25
CA SER A 118 -4.30 19.38 22.29
C SER A 118 -5.24 20.51 21.89
N SER A 119 -4.76 21.46 21.10
CA SER A 119 -5.51 22.65 20.70
C SER A 119 -5.39 22.91 19.19
N MET A 120 -6.46 23.45 18.62
CA MET A 120 -6.45 24.06 17.28
C MET A 120 -6.30 25.57 17.43
N PHE A 121 -5.42 26.17 16.63
CA PHE A 121 -5.23 27.61 16.55
C PHE A 121 -5.75 28.13 15.21
N VAL A 122 -6.56 29.18 15.24
CA VAL A 122 -7.13 29.85 14.06
C VAL A 122 -6.61 31.28 14.00
N PHE A 123 -6.04 31.67 12.86
CA PHE A 123 -5.49 33.01 12.68
C PHE A 123 -6.04 33.73 11.44
N GLY A 124 -6.40 35.00 11.64
CA GLY A 124 -6.73 35.95 10.59
C GLY A 124 -7.93 35.55 9.72
N GLY A 125 -7.82 35.86 8.42
CA GLY A 125 -8.89 35.66 7.44
C GLY A 125 -9.76 36.89 7.25
N TYR A 126 -10.82 36.73 6.45
CA TYR A 126 -11.71 37.80 6.03
C TYR A 126 -13.09 37.64 6.66
N THR A 127 -13.60 38.70 7.29
CA THR A 127 -14.95 38.74 7.90
C THR A 127 -15.80 39.80 7.23
N GLY A 128 -17.13 39.64 7.21
CA GLY A 128 -18.08 40.62 6.70
C GLY A 128 -19.28 39.94 6.04
N ASP A 129 -19.97 40.64 5.16
CA ASP A 129 -21.08 40.08 4.38
C ASP A 129 -20.67 39.95 2.91
N ILE A 130 -20.59 38.70 2.44
CA ILE A 130 -20.21 38.37 1.06
C ILE A 130 -21.33 38.71 0.06
N TYR A 131 -22.60 38.66 0.47
CA TYR A 131 -23.73 38.90 -0.42
C TYR A 131 -23.90 40.38 -0.73
N SER A 132 -23.84 41.23 0.31
CA SER A 132 -23.90 42.69 0.15
C SER A 132 -22.55 43.34 -0.16
N ASN A 133 -21.46 42.56 -0.17
CA ASN A 133 -20.08 43.03 -0.33
C ASN A 133 -19.73 44.17 0.65
N SER A 134 -20.23 44.08 1.88
CA SER A 134 -20.15 45.14 2.89
C SER A 134 -19.40 44.68 4.14
N ASN A 135 -18.78 45.64 4.86
CA ASN A 135 -18.02 45.41 6.09
C ASN A 135 -16.91 44.35 5.98
N LEU A 136 -16.43 44.15 4.76
CA LEU A 136 -15.39 43.21 4.40
C LEU A 136 -14.04 43.68 4.96
N LYS A 137 -13.48 42.93 5.92
CA LYS A 137 -12.27 43.31 6.66
C LYS A 137 -11.40 42.10 6.97
N ASN A 138 -10.08 42.23 6.73
CA ASN A 138 -9.09 41.29 7.23
C ASN A 138 -8.98 41.34 8.77
N LYS A 139 -8.62 40.21 9.36
CA LYS A 139 -8.34 40.08 10.79
C LYS A 139 -6.89 39.65 11.04
N ASN A 140 -6.40 39.95 12.24
CA ASN A 140 -5.14 39.47 12.83
C ASN A 140 -5.39 38.85 14.22
N ASP A 141 -6.62 38.44 14.49
CA ASP A 141 -6.99 37.77 15.73
C ASP A 141 -6.46 36.33 15.74
N LEU A 142 -6.04 35.86 16.91
CA LEU A 142 -5.60 34.50 17.15
C LEU A 142 -6.57 33.84 18.14
N PHE A 143 -7.15 32.72 17.75
CA PHE A 143 -8.08 31.96 18.59
C PHE A 143 -7.55 30.56 18.83
N GLU A 144 -7.72 30.08 20.06
CA GLU A 144 -7.45 28.71 20.47
C GLU A 144 -8.77 27.97 20.70
N TYR A 145 -8.90 26.77 20.16
CA TYR A 145 -9.94 25.81 20.47
C TYR A 145 -9.32 24.58 21.13
N LYS A 146 -9.71 24.31 22.38
CA LYS A 146 -9.25 23.13 23.12
C LYS A 146 -10.11 21.93 22.76
N PHE A 147 -9.54 20.92 22.10
CA PHE A 147 -10.30 19.74 21.65
C PHE A 147 -10.96 18.96 22.80
N ALA A 148 -10.31 18.91 23.97
CA ALA A 148 -10.83 18.16 25.12
C ALA A 148 -12.08 18.78 25.76
N THR A 149 -12.18 20.12 25.79
CA THR A 149 -13.27 20.83 26.47
C THR A 149 -14.24 21.50 25.50
N GLY A 150 -13.87 21.60 24.23
CA GLY A 150 -14.62 22.37 23.23
C GLY A 150 -14.55 23.88 23.43
N GLN A 151 -13.65 24.39 24.27
CA GLN A 151 -13.63 25.81 24.62
C GLN A 151 -12.85 26.64 23.60
N TRP A 152 -13.50 27.67 23.07
CA TRP A 152 -12.86 28.74 22.30
C TRP A 152 -12.34 29.86 23.23
N THR A 153 -11.12 30.31 22.98
CA THR A 153 -10.48 31.41 23.70
C THR A 153 -9.71 32.29 22.71
N GLU A 154 -9.98 33.60 22.70
CA GLU A 154 -9.18 34.56 21.93
C GLU A 154 -7.88 34.87 22.68
N TRP A 155 -6.73 34.73 22.01
CA TRP A 155 -5.45 35.20 22.52
C TRP A 155 -5.30 36.69 22.22
N LYS A 156 -5.22 37.50 23.28
CA LYS A 156 -4.95 38.94 23.17
C LYS A 156 -3.44 39.12 23.07
N VAL A 157 -2.95 39.06 21.84
CA VAL A 157 -1.52 39.14 21.53
C VAL A 157 -1.14 40.57 21.17
N GLU A 158 -0.07 41.07 21.77
CA GLU A 158 0.55 42.34 21.40
C GLU A 158 1.54 42.14 20.22
N GLY A 159 1.59 43.11 19.30
CA GLY A 159 2.48 43.05 18.15
C GLY A 159 1.89 43.70 16.90
N ARG A 160 2.76 44.10 15.97
CA ARG A 160 2.40 44.92 14.80
C ARG A 160 1.96 44.10 13.58
N LEU A 161 1.69 42.80 13.75
CA LEU A 161 1.30 41.92 12.65
C LEU A 161 0.02 42.45 11.98
N VAL A 162 0.15 42.80 10.70
CA VAL A 162 -0.97 43.32 9.90
C VAL A 162 -2.01 42.23 9.65
N ALA A 163 -3.28 42.62 9.77
CA ALA A 163 -4.42 41.79 9.44
C ALA A 163 -4.35 41.26 8.01
N ARG A 164 -4.53 39.95 7.84
CA ARG A 164 -4.31 39.27 6.55
C ARG A 164 -5.19 38.06 6.34
N SER A 165 -5.37 37.70 5.07
CA SER A 165 -6.04 36.48 4.63
C SER A 165 -5.22 35.74 3.58
N ALA A 166 -5.57 34.48 3.32
CA ALA A 166 -4.97 33.64 2.29
C ALA A 166 -3.43 33.52 2.41
N HIS A 167 -2.94 33.56 3.65
CA HIS A 167 -1.55 33.37 4.05
C HIS A 167 -1.24 31.90 4.30
N GLY A 168 0.04 31.56 4.31
CA GLY A 168 0.53 30.26 4.79
C GLY A 168 0.68 30.26 6.31
N ALA A 169 0.29 29.17 6.98
CA ALA A 169 0.53 28.99 8.40
C ALA A 169 0.98 27.57 8.72
N THR A 170 1.96 27.42 9.61
CA THR A 170 2.41 26.11 10.10
C THR A 170 2.93 26.20 11.52
N VAL A 171 3.06 25.05 12.18
CA VAL A 171 3.68 24.95 13.52
C VAL A 171 5.01 24.24 13.37
N TYR A 172 6.05 24.84 13.93
CA TYR A 172 7.38 24.24 14.00
C TYR A 172 8.09 24.70 15.27
N ASN A 173 8.64 23.74 16.02
CA ASN A 173 9.40 23.97 17.25
C ASN A 173 8.63 24.88 18.25
N ASP A 174 7.40 24.46 18.60
CA ASP A 174 6.49 25.16 19.52
C ASP A 174 6.05 26.58 19.12
N LYS A 175 6.37 27.01 17.89
CA LYS A 175 5.98 28.31 17.36
C LYS A 175 5.01 28.17 16.19
N LEU A 176 4.06 29.10 16.12
CA LEU A 176 3.25 29.34 14.92
C LEU A 176 4.03 30.26 13.99
N TRP A 177 4.16 29.85 12.73
CA TRP A 177 4.80 30.61 11.66
C TRP A 177 3.75 31.04 10.65
N ILE A 178 3.75 32.32 10.28
CA ILE A 178 2.85 32.93 9.31
C ILE A 178 3.69 33.52 8.17
N PHE A 179 3.42 33.08 6.95
CA PHE A 179 4.12 33.54 5.75
C PHE A 179 3.16 34.19 4.76
N ALA A 180 3.51 35.39 4.29
CA ALA A 180 2.84 36.09 3.19
C ALA A 180 1.33 36.34 3.42
N GLY A 181 0.54 36.36 2.33
CA GLY A 181 -0.90 36.58 2.35
C GLY A 181 -1.34 37.88 1.70
N TYR A 182 -2.56 38.31 1.99
CA TYR A 182 -3.16 39.55 1.47
C TYR A 182 -3.69 40.41 2.62
N ASP A 183 -3.18 41.64 2.74
CA ASP A 183 -3.55 42.56 3.83
C ASP A 183 -4.81 43.41 3.54
N GLY A 184 -5.33 43.34 2.30
CA GLY A 184 -6.45 44.15 1.84
C GLY A 184 -6.07 45.18 0.78
N ASN A 185 -4.77 45.44 0.64
CA ASN A 185 -4.19 46.37 -0.33
C ASN A 185 -3.13 45.67 -1.21
N ALA A 186 -2.19 44.95 -0.60
CA ALA A 186 -1.08 44.29 -1.25
C ALA A 186 -0.97 42.82 -0.86
N ARG A 187 -0.33 42.05 -1.76
CA ARG A 187 0.16 40.71 -1.44
C ARG A 187 1.48 40.86 -0.69
N LEU A 188 1.70 40.01 0.30
CA LEU A 188 2.85 40.07 1.19
C LEU A 188 3.82 38.92 0.87
N ASN A 189 5.03 38.98 1.41
CA ASN A 189 6.03 37.90 1.47
C ASN A 189 6.87 37.98 2.76
N ASP A 190 6.32 38.62 3.80
CA ASP A 190 6.90 38.72 5.14
C ASP A 190 6.73 37.40 5.92
N MET A 191 7.56 37.22 6.94
CA MET A 191 7.56 36.06 7.83
C MET A 191 7.38 36.53 9.26
N TRP A 192 6.44 35.92 9.97
CA TRP A 192 6.16 36.22 11.37
C TRP A 192 6.06 34.95 12.20
N THR A 193 6.45 35.03 13.46
CA THR A 193 6.34 33.91 14.39
C THR A 193 5.84 34.33 15.76
N ILE A 194 5.24 33.39 16.49
CA ILE A 194 4.78 33.55 17.87
C ILE A 194 4.93 32.23 18.62
N SER A 195 5.36 32.28 19.89
CA SER A 195 5.40 31.11 20.76
C SER A 195 4.00 30.66 21.18
N LEU A 196 3.73 29.36 21.12
CA LEU A 196 2.46 28.77 21.56
C LEU A 196 2.53 28.14 22.95
N GLN A 197 3.69 28.19 23.63
CA GLN A 197 3.88 27.55 24.94
C GLN A 197 3.19 28.30 26.07
N ASP A 198 3.30 29.63 26.08
CA ASP A 198 2.73 30.50 27.12
C ASP A 198 1.97 31.65 26.48
N ARG A 199 0.65 31.66 26.73
CA ARG A 199 -0.26 32.69 26.25
C ARG A 199 0.07 34.07 26.79
N GLU A 200 0.53 34.17 28.03
CA GLU A 200 0.80 35.46 28.69
C GLU A 200 2.10 36.10 28.16
N GLN A 201 2.99 35.30 27.58
CA GLN A 201 4.23 35.75 26.94
C GLN A 201 4.15 35.77 25.41
N ALA A 202 2.95 35.56 24.85
CA ALA A 202 2.77 35.48 23.41
C ALA A 202 2.94 36.87 22.79
N TYR A 203 3.95 37.04 21.93
CA TYR A 203 4.19 38.25 21.14
C TYR A 203 4.55 37.89 19.70
N TRP A 204 4.08 38.70 18.74
CA TRP A 204 4.46 38.52 17.34
C TRP A 204 5.86 39.08 17.06
N GLU A 205 6.71 38.23 16.48
CA GLU A 205 8.07 38.55 16.05
C GLU A 205 8.15 38.51 14.53
N GLU A 206 8.62 39.59 13.90
CA GLU A 206 8.93 39.61 12.47
C GLU A 206 10.31 38.99 12.25
N ILE A 207 10.41 38.08 11.29
CA ILE A 207 11.64 37.35 10.99
C ILE A 207 12.30 37.95 9.75
N GLU A 208 13.55 38.38 9.91
CA GLU A 208 14.39 38.77 8.79
C GLU A 208 14.73 37.54 7.95
N GLN A 209 14.38 37.61 6.67
CA GLN A 209 14.55 36.51 5.72
C GLN A 209 15.74 36.79 4.81
N SER A 210 16.45 35.73 4.40
CA SER A 210 17.56 35.82 3.45
C SER A 210 17.46 34.75 2.35
N GLY A 211 18.29 34.86 1.30
CA GLY A 211 18.31 33.91 0.18
C GLY A 211 17.29 34.19 -0.92
N GLU A 212 16.80 33.14 -1.58
CA GLU A 212 15.85 33.22 -2.70
C GLU A 212 14.40 33.33 -2.20
N ILE A 213 14.07 34.47 -1.58
CA ILE A 213 12.75 34.70 -0.97
C ILE A 213 11.64 34.58 -2.04
N PRO A 214 10.56 33.82 -1.76
CA PRO A 214 9.42 33.73 -2.68
C PRO A 214 8.82 35.13 -2.97
N PRO A 215 8.29 35.35 -4.19
CA PRO A 215 7.61 36.60 -4.52
C PRO A 215 6.33 36.77 -3.70
N SER A 216 5.85 38.01 -3.58
CA SER A 216 4.58 38.29 -2.89
C SER A 216 3.44 37.42 -3.41
N CYS A 217 2.78 36.67 -2.52
CA CYS A 217 1.82 35.64 -2.89
C CYS A 217 0.71 35.46 -1.84
N CYS A 218 -0.41 34.89 -2.29
CA CYS A 218 -1.51 34.43 -1.45
C CYS A 218 -2.19 33.21 -2.09
N ASN A 219 -3.16 32.57 -1.42
CA ASN A 219 -3.89 31.41 -1.95
C ASN A 219 -3.00 30.21 -2.29
N PHE A 220 -2.01 29.96 -1.44
CA PHE A 220 -1.10 28.81 -1.52
C PHE A 220 -1.08 28.06 -0.18
N PRO A 221 -0.82 26.74 -0.19
CA PRO A 221 -0.60 25.95 1.01
C PRO A 221 0.88 26.02 1.45
N VAL A 222 1.11 25.76 2.74
CA VAL A 222 2.44 25.48 3.28
C VAL A 222 2.46 24.11 3.91
N ALA A 223 3.57 23.40 3.80
CA ALA A 223 3.76 22.10 4.45
C ALA A 223 5.14 22.05 5.10
N VAL A 224 5.25 21.37 6.24
CA VAL A 224 6.54 21.12 6.89
C VAL A 224 6.91 19.66 6.68
N CYS A 225 8.13 19.44 6.19
CA CYS A 225 8.71 18.12 6.00
C CYS A 225 10.19 18.20 6.36
N ARG A 226 10.71 17.25 7.13
CA ARG A 226 12.14 17.17 7.53
C ARG A 226 12.74 18.51 7.98
N ASP A 227 12.12 19.13 8.97
CA ASP A 227 12.59 20.39 9.57
C ASP A 227 12.66 21.59 8.62
N LYS A 228 11.95 21.55 7.49
CA LYS A 228 11.87 22.64 6.53
C LYS A 228 10.42 22.94 6.16
N MET A 229 10.11 24.20 5.93
CA MET A 229 8.83 24.62 5.39
C MET A 229 8.93 24.72 3.87
N PHE A 230 7.95 24.17 3.18
CA PHE A 230 7.85 24.20 1.73
C PHE A 230 6.67 25.07 1.29
N VAL A 231 6.91 25.85 0.23
CA VAL A 231 5.92 26.72 -0.40
C VAL A 231 5.92 26.42 -1.89
N PHE A 232 4.75 26.07 -2.42
CA PHE A 232 4.56 25.78 -3.83
C PHE A 232 3.51 26.72 -4.44
N SER A 233 3.90 27.42 -5.50
CA SER A 233 2.99 28.20 -6.33
C SER A 233 2.14 29.22 -5.52
N GLY A 234 0.98 29.63 -6.03
CA GLY A 234 0.08 30.61 -5.41
C GLY A 234 -0.32 31.72 -6.35
N GLN A 235 -1.19 32.60 -5.89
CA GLN A 235 -1.62 33.78 -6.63
C GLN A 235 -0.70 34.96 -6.32
N SER A 236 0.19 35.31 -7.27
CA SER A 236 1.07 36.49 -7.18
C SER A 236 0.53 37.67 -8.00
N GLY A 237 0.95 38.88 -7.64
CA GLY A 237 0.57 40.13 -8.31
C GLY A 237 1.39 40.48 -9.56
N ALA A 238 2.58 39.88 -9.76
CA ALA A 238 3.50 40.25 -10.84
C ALA A 238 3.81 39.09 -11.81
N LYS A 239 4.08 37.87 -11.31
CA LYS A 239 4.23 36.63 -12.10
C LYS A 239 3.87 35.43 -11.23
N ILE A 240 2.86 34.65 -11.62
CA ILE A 240 2.55 33.36 -10.98
C ILE A 240 3.65 32.36 -11.38
N THR A 241 4.35 31.79 -10.40
CA THR A 241 5.43 30.81 -10.61
C THR A 241 4.97 29.41 -10.21
N ASN A 242 5.46 28.37 -10.86
CA ASN A 242 5.36 26.96 -10.40
C ASN A 242 6.63 26.49 -9.68
N ASN A 243 7.40 27.43 -9.12
CA ASN A 243 8.60 27.10 -8.37
C ASN A 243 8.22 26.53 -6.99
N LEU A 244 9.01 25.57 -6.53
CA LEU A 244 8.99 25.07 -5.17
C LEU A 244 10.10 25.77 -4.38
N PHE A 245 9.76 26.33 -3.22
CA PHE A 245 10.71 26.96 -2.33
C PHE A 245 10.73 26.21 -1.01
N GLN A 246 11.91 26.13 -0.39
CA GLN A 246 12.09 25.62 0.97
C GLN A 246 12.66 26.72 1.86
N PHE A 247 12.23 26.73 3.11
CA PHE A 247 12.70 27.61 4.17
C PHE A 247 13.33 26.78 5.29
N GLU A 248 14.56 27.15 5.66
CA GLU A 248 15.24 26.59 6.82
C GLU A 248 14.96 27.44 8.06
N PHE A 249 14.29 26.86 9.05
CA PHE A 249 13.88 27.59 10.26
C PHE A 249 15.05 28.10 11.12
N LYS A 250 16.18 27.37 11.19
CA LYS A 250 17.33 27.79 12.02
C LYS A 250 18.12 28.95 11.42
N GLY A 251 18.28 28.96 10.10
CA GLY A 251 19.04 29.98 9.38
C GLY A 251 18.19 31.14 8.85
N HIS A 252 16.86 31.00 8.82
CA HIS A 252 15.93 31.92 8.17
C HIS A 252 16.27 32.17 6.68
N ILE A 253 16.73 31.11 6.01
CA ILE A 253 17.18 31.14 4.61
C ILE A 253 16.14 30.46 3.73
N TRP A 254 15.75 31.15 2.66
CA TRP A 254 15.00 30.58 1.55
C TRP A 254 15.91 30.05 0.46
N THR A 255 15.57 28.88 -0.06
CA THR A 255 16.21 28.29 -1.24
C THR A 255 15.15 27.91 -2.25
N ARG A 256 15.33 28.31 -3.51
CA ARG A 256 14.50 27.82 -4.59
C ARG A 256 15.00 26.45 -5.01
N ILE A 257 14.09 25.48 -5.07
CA ILE A 257 14.44 24.14 -5.54
C ILE A 257 14.53 24.19 -7.07
N PRO A 258 15.71 23.89 -7.66
CA PRO A 258 15.89 23.97 -9.10
C PRO A 258 15.14 22.84 -9.80
N THR A 259 14.52 23.15 -10.94
CA THR A 259 13.88 22.17 -11.83
C THR A 259 14.87 21.51 -12.81
N GLU A 260 16.18 21.74 -12.66
CA GLU A 260 17.21 21.24 -13.60
C GLU A 260 17.47 19.73 -13.45
N HIS A 261 17.03 19.10 -12.35
CA HIS A 261 17.06 17.65 -12.16
C HIS A 261 16.11 16.87 -13.11
N LEU A 262 15.25 17.57 -13.86
CA LEU A 262 14.42 17.01 -14.94
C LEU A 262 15.23 16.32 -16.06
N LEU A 263 16.54 16.56 -16.13
CA LEU A 263 17.47 15.86 -17.03
C LEU A 263 17.63 14.36 -16.71
N ARG A 264 17.06 13.85 -15.60
CA ARG A 264 17.03 12.43 -15.23
C ARG A 264 15.75 11.68 -15.66
N GLY A 265 14.89 12.28 -16.48
CA GLY A 265 13.67 11.64 -16.99
C GLY A 265 12.46 11.68 -16.04
N SER A 266 12.53 12.45 -14.94
CA SER A 266 11.39 12.66 -14.04
C SER A 266 10.34 13.61 -14.65
N PRO A 267 9.03 13.40 -14.37
CA PRO A 267 7.97 14.33 -14.76
C PRO A 267 8.22 15.79 -14.31
N PRO A 268 7.73 16.80 -15.06
CA PRO A 268 7.82 18.19 -14.66
C PRO A 268 6.99 18.48 -13.40
N PRO A 269 7.34 19.54 -12.64
CA PRO A 269 6.49 20.00 -11.54
C PRO A 269 5.06 20.33 -12.03
N PRO A 270 4.07 20.28 -11.13
CA PRO A 270 2.71 20.67 -11.46
C PRO A 270 2.67 22.07 -12.10
N GLN A 271 1.74 22.28 -13.03
CA GLN A 271 1.51 23.62 -13.59
C GLN A 271 1.20 24.64 -12.48
N ARG A 272 1.55 25.91 -12.76
CA ARG A 272 1.28 27.05 -11.88
C ARG A 272 -0.20 27.08 -11.51
N ARG A 273 -0.49 27.17 -10.21
CA ARG A 273 -1.85 27.04 -9.67
C ARG A 273 -2.05 27.77 -8.34
N TYR A 274 -3.29 28.08 -8.01
CA TYR A 274 -3.68 28.63 -6.71
C TYR A 274 -4.93 27.93 -6.16
N GLY A 275 -5.15 28.03 -4.85
CA GLY A 275 -6.25 27.33 -4.18
C GLY A 275 -6.14 25.80 -4.21
N HIS A 276 -4.93 25.28 -4.37
CA HIS A 276 -4.62 23.85 -4.25
C HIS A 276 -4.27 23.52 -2.80
N THR A 277 -4.26 22.23 -2.45
CA THR A 277 -3.72 21.76 -1.17
C THR A 277 -2.35 21.13 -1.36
N MET A 278 -1.49 21.26 -0.35
CA MET A 278 -0.23 20.55 -0.24
C MET A 278 -0.14 19.96 1.16
N VAL A 279 0.06 18.66 1.27
CA VAL A 279 0.24 17.97 2.55
C VAL A 279 1.56 17.23 2.55
N ALA A 280 2.20 17.13 3.71
CA ALA A 280 3.37 16.30 3.89
C ALA A 280 2.95 14.92 4.40
N PHE A 281 3.50 13.87 3.82
CA PHE A 281 3.40 12.50 4.33
C PHE A 281 4.76 11.81 4.17
N ASP A 282 5.36 11.43 5.30
CA ASP A 282 6.74 10.93 5.37
C ASP A 282 7.73 11.88 4.66
N ARG A 283 8.36 11.44 3.57
CA ARG A 283 9.29 12.23 2.74
C ARG A 283 8.63 12.93 1.54
N HIS A 284 7.33 12.76 1.35
CA HIS A 284 6.64 13.25 0.16
C HIS A 284 5.79 14.49 0.47
N LEU A 285 5.82 15.46 -0.44
CA LEU A 285 4.88 16.59 -0.49
C LEU A 285 3.85 16.33 -1.58
N CYS A 286 2.60 16.11 -1.19
CA CYS A 286 1.52 15.74 -2.08
C CYS A 286 0.67 16.97 -2.42
N VAL A 287 0.61 17.33 -3.70
CA VAL A 287 -0.11 18.49 -4.24
C VAL A 287 -1.34 18.01 -5.01
N PHE A 288 -2.52 18.50 -4.63
CA PHE A 288 -3.78 18.15 -5.27
C PHE A 288 -4.63 19.38 -5.61
N GLY A 289 -5.28 19.32 -6.78
CA GLY A 289 -6.26 20.30 -7.23
C GLY A 289 -5.70 21.70 -7.48
N GLY A 290 -6.55 22.71 -7.26
CA GLY A 290 -6.31 24.12 -7.56
C GLY A 290 -6.88 24.55 -8.90
N ALA A 291 -6.70 25.83 -9.24
CA ALA A 291 -6.94 26.34 -10.58
C ALA A 291 -5.60 26.57 -11.28
N ALA A 292 -5.40 25.90 -12.42
CA ALA A 292 -4.25 26.04 -13.30
C ALA A 292 -4.71 26.65 -14.63
N ASP A 293 -4.33 27.91 -14.86
CA ASP A 293 -4.85 28.74 -15.95
C ASP A 293 -6.40 28.72 -16.00
N ASN A 294 -7.02 28.11 -17.02
CA ASN A 294 -8.48 28.00 -17.17
C ASN A 294 -9.03 26.61 -16.81
N THR A 295 -8.23 25.76 -16.17
CA THR A 295 -8.58 24.37 -15.86
C THR A 295 -8.56 24.09 -14.36
N LEU A 296 -9.35 23.10 -13.94
CA LEU A 296 -9.32 22.55 -12.59
C LEU A 296 -8.66 21.17 -12.64
N PRO A 297 -7.32 21.07 -12.44
CA PRO A 297 -6.65 19.78 -12.40
C PRO A 297 -7.20 18.89 -11.28
N ASN A 298 -7.23 17.58 -11.51
CA ASN A 298 -7.58 16.53 -10.55
C ASN A 298 -6.46 15.49 -10.38
N GLU A 299 -5.27 15.77 -10.92
CA GLU A 299 -4.08 14.95 -10.76
C GLU A 299 -3.47 15.14 -9.36
N LEU A 300 -2.94 14.06 -8.79
CA LEU A 300 -2.16 14.08 -7.55
C LEU A 300 -0.68 14.02 -7.92
N HIS A 301 0.06 15.07 -7.58
CA HIS A 301 1.51 15.13 -7.76
C HIS A 301 2.20 14.94 -6.42
N CYS A 302 3.28 14.16 -6.38
CA CYS A 302 4.11 14.03 -5.20
C CYS A 302 5.53 14.52 -5.50
N TYR A 303 6.11 15.28 -4.58
CA TYR A 303 7.51 15.65 -4.61
C TYR A 303 8.24 14.89 -3.51
N ASP A 304 9.22 14.08 -3.88
CA ASP A 304 10.10 13.38 -2.95
C ASP A 304 11.23 14.33 -2.53
N VAL A 305 11.34 14.61 -1.23
CA VAL A 305 12.29 15.61 -0.73
C VAL A 305 13.75 15.14 -0.70
N ASP A 306 14.04 13.83 -0.72
CA ASP A 306 15.45 13.39 -0.85
C ASP A 306 15.91 13.00 -2.24
N SER A 307 15.07 12.45 -3.10
CA SER A 307 15.45 12.36 -4.52
C SER A 307 15.33 13.71 -5.24
N GLN A 308 14.58 14.66 -4.68
CA GLN A 308 14.24 15.95 -5.25
C GLN A 308 13.51 15.85 -6.60
N THR A 309 12.67 14.83 -6.76
CA THR A 309 11.94 14.56 -7.99
C THR A 309 10.43 14.65 -7.80
N TRP A 310 9.74 15.07 -8.86
CA TRP A 310 8.28 14.99 -8.94
C TRP A 310 7.83 13.67 -9.55
N GLU A 311 6.68 13.18 -9.11
CA GLU A 311 5.95 12.08 -9.70
C GLU A 311 4.46 12.43 -9.79
N VAL A 312 3.77 11.84 -10.78
CA VAL A 312 2.31 11.91 -10.88
C VAL A 312 1.76 10.57 -10.43
N ILE A 313 1.05 10.58 -9.31
CA ILE A 313 0.50 9.36 -8.73
C ILE A 313 -0.66 8.86 -9.59
N GLN A 314 -0.50 7.64 -10.09
CA GLN A 314 -1.59 6.95 -10.77
C GLN A 314 -2.54 6.37 -9.73
N PRO A 315 -3.84 6.73 -9.76
CA PRO A 315 -4.85 6.10 -8.93
C PRO A 315 -4.89 4.59 -9.12
N SER A 316 -5.20 3.85 -8.07
CA SER A 316 -5.56 2.43 -8.21
C SER A 316 -6.80 2.27 -9.09
N THR A 317 -6.85 1.21 -9.91
CA THR A 317 -8.01 0.80 -10.72
C THR A 317 -9.29 0.67 -9.91
N ASP A 318 -9.19 0.33 -8.62
CA ASP A 318 -10.33 0.23 -7.69
C ASP A 318 -10.97 1.60 -7.36
N SER A 319 -10.33 2.69 -7.79
CA SER A 319 -10.85 4.06 -7.68
C SER A 319 -11.84 4.39 -8.80
N GLU A 320 -11.97 3.54 -9.83
CA GLU A 320 -12.87 3.79 -10.97
C GLU A 320 -14.18 2.99 -10.88
N PHE A 321 -14.23 1.93 -10.05
CA PHE A 321 -15.41 1.07 -9.91
C PHE A 321 -16.54 1.74 -9.10
N THR A 322 -17.71 1.87 -9.73
CA THR A 322 -18.95 2.38 -9.14
C THR A 322 -19.96 1.25 -8.91
N GLY A 323 -19.56 0.19 -8.21
CA GLY A 323 -20.44 -0.93 -7.85
C GLY A 323 -20.88 -0.86 -6.39
N ILE A 324 -22.11 -0.42 -6.13
CA ILE A 324 -22.74 -0.56 -4.81
C ILE A 324 -23.18 -2.02 -4.68
N ASN A 325 -22.51 -2.82 -3.85
CA ASN A 325 -23.12 -4.02 -3.28
C ASN A 325 -23.76 -3.62 -1.95
N VAL A 326 -25.07 -3.35 -1.98
CA VAL A 326 -25.88 -3.23 -0.76
C VAL A 326 -25.96 -4.63 -0.17
N TYR A 327 -25.23 -4.90 0.91
CA TYR A 327 -25.55 -6.04 1.76
C TYR A 327 -26.83 -5.70 2.54
N GLU A 328 -27.97 -6.17 2.05
CA GLU A 328 -29.24 -6.14 2.78
C GLU A 328 -29.09 -7.07 4.00
N ILE A 329 -28.82 -6.48 5.17
CA ILE A 329 -28.79 -7.21 6.44
C ILE A 329 -30.24 -7.54 6.80
N HIS A 330 -30.72 -8.71 6.37
CA HIS A 330 -31.95 -9.30 6.88
C HIS A 330 -31.72 -9.79 8.32
N MET A 331 -31.91 -8.92 9.30
CA MET A 331 -32.14 -9.31 10.69
C MET A 331 -33.58 -9.81 10.83
N ASN A 332 -33.74 -11.13 10.91
CA ASN A 332 -35.02 -11.76 11.21
C ASN A 332 -35.44 -11.50 12.66
N ARG A 333 -36.58 -10.80 12.80
CA ARG A 333 -37.54 -10.79 13.92
C ARG A 333 -37.05 -10.32 15.29
N PHE A 334 -37.16 -9.02 15.54
CA PHE A 334 -38.13 -8.47 16.51
C PHE A 334 -38.39 -6.99 16.18
N THR A 335 -39.64 -6.69 15.85
CA THR A 335 -40.16 -5.37 15.49
C THR A 335 -40.27 -4.50 16.74
N PHE A 336 -39.62 -3.33 16.77
CA PHE A 336 -40.23 -2.11 17.32
C PHE A 336 -39.85 -0.90 16.47
N TRP A 337 -40.88 -0.20 16.02
CA TRP A 337 -40.89 0.94 15.11
C TRP A 337 -40.21 2.19 15.69
N PHE A 338 -39.37 2.84 14.88
CA PHE A 338 -39.62 4.22 14.43
C PHE A 338 -39.19 4.34 12.96
N VAL A 339 -40.17 4.47 12.08
CA VAL A 339 -40.03 4.81 10.65
C VAL A 339 -40.93 6.03 10.38
N VAL A 340 -40.56 6.75 9.31
CA VAL A 340 -41.29 7.78 8.53
C VAL A 340 -40.84 9.20 8.91
N CYS A 341 -40.18 10.00 8.04
CA CYS A 341 -40.22 10.19 6.58
C CYS A 341 -38.86 10.79 6.13
N ASN A 342 -38.32 10.60 4.92
CA ASN A 342 -39.00 10.63 3.62
C ASN A 342 -38.24 9.81 2.56
N LEU A 343 -38.87 8.74 2.08
CA LEU A 343 -38.69 8.24 0.72
C LEU A 343 -39.42 9.21 -0.22
N SER A 344 -38.67 10.13 -0.83
CA SER A 344 -39.13 10.85 -2.01
C SER A 344 -37.90 11.36 -2.75
N LEU A 345 -37.26 10.47 -3.51
CA LEU A 345 -36.47 10.75 -4.74
C LEU A 345 -35.97 9.41 -5.33
N LEU A 346 -36.91 8.53 -5.69
CA LEU A 346 -36.67 7.49 -6.69
C LEU A 346 -36.76 8.15 -8.07
N ASN A 347 -35.64 8.74 -8.52
CA ASN A 347 -35.20 8.87 -9.91
C ASN A 347 -34.01 9.83 -9.98
N CYS A 348 -32.80 9.31 -9.74
CA CYS A 348 -31.55 9.89 -10.25
C CYS A 348 -30.53 8.75 -10.34
N ASN A 349 -30.40 8.13 -11.52
CA ASN A 349 -29.18 7.42 -11.87
C ASN A 349 -28.03 8.44 -11.83
N ALA A 350 -27.24 8.42 -10.76
CA ALA A 350 -25.99 9.17 -10.70
C ALA A 350 -24.87 8.19 -10.35
N ASN A 351 -24.11 7.78 -11.36
CA ASN A 351 -22.83 7.11 -11.19
C ASN A 351 -21.91 8.09 -10.44
N PHE A 352 -21.75 7.93 -9.13
CA PHE A 352 -20.86 8.79 -8.35
C PHE A 352 -19.43 8.27 -8.43
N SER A 353 -18.55 9.01 -9.11
CA SER A 353 -17.12 8.71 -9.16
C SER A 353 -16.53 8.65 -7.74
N GLN A 354 -15.72 7.61 -7.48
CA GLN A 354 -14.93 7.48 -6.24
C GLN A 354 -13.74 8.45 -6.24
N MET A 355 -13.39 9.01 -7.40
CA MET A 355 -12.36 10.02 -7.54
C MET A 355 -12.93 11.45 -7.39
N PRO A 356 -12.17 12.35 -6.76
CA PRO A 356 -12.51 13.76 -6.73
C PRO A 356 -12.43 14.38 -8.13
N SER A 357 -13.47 15.11 -8.51
CA SER A 357 -13.41 16.05 -9.63
C SER A 357 -12.43 17.20 -9.38
N GLY A 358 -12.00 17.85 -10.47
CA GLY A 358 -11.19 19.08 -10.42
C GLY A 358 -11.81 20.12 -9.50
N ARG A 359 -11.01 20.67 -8.57
CA ARG A 359 -11.51 21.57 -7.53
C ARG A 359 -10.45 22.53 -7.00
N LEU A 360 -10.87 23.72 -6.60
CA LEU A 360 -10.03 24.70 -5.90
C LEU A 360 -10.64 25.17 -4.57
N PHE A 361 -9.82 25.72 -3.69
CA PHE A 361 -10.18 26.17 -2.34
C PHE A 361 -10.85 25.09 -1.48
N HIS A 362 -10.51 23.83 -1.75
CA HIS A 362 -10.75 22.72 -0.83
C HIS A 362 -9.65 22.72 0.24
N ALA A 363 -9.86 21.96 1.30
CA ALA A 363 -8.86 21.77 2.33
C ALA A 363 -8.57 20.27 2.51
N ALA A 364 -7.35 19.97 2.95
CA ALA A 364 -6.88 18.60 3.12
C ALA A 364 -6.14 18.45 4.45
N ALA A 365 -6.23 17.26 5.04
CA ALA A 365 -5.41 16.87 6.17
C ALA A 365 -5.06 15.38 6.09
N VAL A 366 -4.01 14.99 6.81
CA VAL A 366 -3.51 13.62 6.85
C VAL A 366 -3.80 13.04 8.23
N ILE A 367 -4.40 11.84 8.26
CA ILE A 367 -4.50 11.00 9.45
C ILE A 367 -3.83 9.69 9.11
N HIS A 368 -2.80 9.34 9.88
CA HIS A 368 -2.02 8.12 9.70
C HIS A 368 -1.49 8.04 8.26
N ASP A 369 -1.94 7.05 7.50
CA ASP A 369 -1.53 6.70 6.14
C ASP A 369 -2.51 7.17 5.07
N ALA A 370 -3.44 8.07 5.39
CA ALA A 370 -4.41 8.56 4.44
C ALA A 370 -4.57 10.08 4.46
N MET A 371 -4.73 10.64 3.26
CA MET A 371 -5.14 12.03 3.04
C MET A 371 -6.65 12.12 2.90
N TYR A 372 -7.23 13.12 3.55
CA TYR A 372 -8.64 13.45 3.47
C TYR A 372 -8.78 14.81 2.82
N ILE A 373 -9.62 14.92 1.80
CA ILE A 373 -9.95 16.18 1.12
C ILE A 373 -11.43 16.47 1.31
N PHE A 374 -11.75 17.71 1.67
CA PHE A 374 -13.12 18.15 1.89
C PHE A 374 -13.46 19.45 1.13
N GLY A 375 -14.65 19.45 0.56
CA GLY A 375 -15.30 20.60 -0.03
C GLY A 375 -14.55 21.22 -1.21
N GLY A 376 -14.55 22.55 -1.25
CA GLY A 376 -13.97 23.35 -2.33
C GLY A 376 -14.99 23.81 -3.36
N THR A 377 -14.48 24.31 -4.47
CA THR A 377 -15.24 24.85 -5.59
C THR A 377 -14.97 23.98 -6.81
N VAL A 378 -16.03 23.46 -7.39
CA VAL A 378 -15.98 22.67 -8.64
C VAL A 378 -16.51 23.51 -9.79
N ASP A 379 -16.68 22.91 -10.96
CA ASP A 379 -17.21 23.57 -12.16
C ASP A 379 -18.49 24.38 -11.88
N ASN A 380 -18.69 25.44 -12.67
CA ASN A 380 -19.79 26.40 -12.52
C ASN A 380 -19.82 27.12 -11.17
N ASN A 381 -18.66 27.25 -10.51
CA ASN A 381 -18.49 27.94 -9.23
C ASN A 381 -19.37 27.35 -8.10
N VAL A 382 -19.65 26.04 -8.17
CA VAL A 382 -20.48 25.35 -7.19
C VAL A 382 -19.61 24.96 -5.99
N ARG A 383 -20.10 25.24 -4.78
CA ARG A 383 -19.46 24.77 -3.54
C ARG A 383 -19.79 23.29 -3.33
N SER A 384 -18.75 22.48 -3.12
CA SER A 384 -18.88 21.06 -2.81
C SER A 384 -18.89 20.83 -1.30
N GLY A 385 -19.63 19.82 -0.85
CA GLY A 385 -19.62 19.28 0.51
C GLY A 385 -19.16 17.82 0.54
N GLU A 386 -18.48 17.40 -0.52
CA GLU A 386 -17.98 16.04 -0.68
C GLU A 386 -16.69 15.85 0.12
N MET A 387 -16.51 14.63 0.62
CA MET A 387 -15.31 14.18 1.30
C MET A 387 -14.71 13.01 0.54
N TYR A 388 -13.40 13.04 0.38
CA TYR A 388 -12.64 11.98 -0.26
C TYR A 388 -11.49 11.56 0.63
N ARG A 389 -11.19 10.26 0.60
CA ARG A 389 -10.02 9.65 1.24
C ARG A 389 -9.10 9.10 0.16
N PHE A 390 -7.83 9.42 0.26
CA PHE A 390 -6.76 8.88 -0.56
C PHE A 390 -5.82 8.06 0.32
N GLN A 391 -5.59 6.80 -0.05
CA GLN A 391 -4.65 5.91 0.64
C GLN A 391 -3.22 6.16 0.15
N PHE A 392 -2.33 6.60 1.04
CA PHE A 392 -0.90 6.69 0.72
C PHE A 392 -0.25 5.30 0.63
N SER A 393 0.93 5.26 0.01
CA SER A 393 1.86 4.15 0.10
C SER A 393 2.56 4.19 1.47
N CYS A 394 2.26 3.26 2.36
CA CYS A 394 3.01 3.14 3.62
C CYS A 394 4.45 2.71 3.30
N TYR A 395 5.43 3.59 3.50
CA TYR A 395 6.85 3.26 3.38
C TYR A 395 7.48 2.95 4.77
N PRO A 396 8.39 1.97 4.85
CA PRO A 396 8.83 1.12 3.75
C PRO A 396 7.73 0.11 3.43
N LYS A 397 7.28 0.10 2.16
CA LYS A 397 6.31 -0.86 1.66
C LYS A 397 6.88 -2.23 2.02
N CYS A 398 6.11 -3.08 2.69
CA CYS A 398 6.50 -4.47 2.85
C CYS A 398 6.50 -5.12 1.46
N THR A 399 7.63 -5.03 0.79
CA THR A 399 7.90 -5.55 -0.56
C THR A 399 8.34 -7.01 -0.52
N LEU A 400 8.02 -7.75 0.55
CA LEU A 400 8.52 -9.12 0.77
C LEU A 400 8.39 -10.01 -0.47
N HIS A 401 7.19 -10.04 -1.06
CA HIS A 401 6.90 -10.80 -2.29
C HIS A 401 7.68 -10.28 -3.51
N GLU A 402 7.85 -8.97 -3.62
CA GLU A 402 8.54 -8.31 -4.74
C GLU A 402 10.06 -8.50 -4.65
N ASP A 403 10.62 -8.41 -3.46
CA ASP A 403 12.06 -8.48 -3.23
C ASP A 403 12.59 -9.91 -3.29
N TYR A 404 11.85 -10.90 -2.79
CA TYR A 404 12.17 -12.30 -3.07
C TYR A 404 11.92 -12.63 -4.55
N GLY A 405 10.95 -12.01 -5.21
CA GLY A 405 10.80 -12.09 -6.66
C GLY A 405 12.04 -11.60 -7.41
N LYS A 406 12.58 -10.42 -7.04
CA LYS A 406 13.84 -9.90 -7.61
C LYS A 406 15.04 -10.79 -7.30
N LEU A 407 15.12 -11.34 -6.08
CA LEU A 407 16.18 -12.28 -5.71
C LEU A 407 16.14 -13.53 -6.59
N TRP A 408 14.94 -14.05 -6.86
CA TRP A 408 14.75 -15.13 -7.83
C TRP A 408 15.28 -14.68 -9.18
N GLU A 409 14.72 -13.64 -9.79
CA GLU A 409 15.08 -13.16 -11.15
C GLU A 409 16.58 -12.93 -11.33
N ASN A 410 17.24 -12.29 -10.37
CA ASN A 410 18.65 -11.92 -10.48
C ASN A 410 19.63 -13.06 -10.14
N ARG A 411 19.15 -14.18 -9.57
CA ARG A 411 19.93 -15.39 -9.21
C ARG A 411 21.19 -15.10 -8.38
N GLN A 412 21.18 -14.04 -7.58
CA GLN A 412 22.33 -13.60 -6.80
C GLN A 412 22.40 -14.34 -5.47
N PHE A 413 23.58 -14.79 -5.05
CA PHE A 413 23.78 -15.56 -3.82
C PHE A 413 23.13 -16.97 -3.83
N CYS A 414 22.84 -17.52 -5.02
CA CYS A 414 22.41 -18.92 -5.14
C CYS A 414 23.45 -19.86 -4.50
N ASP A 415 22.98 -20.83 -3.73
CA ASP A 415 23.79 -21.77 -2.94
C ASP A 415 23.41 -23.24 -3.20
N VAL A 416 22.40 -23.47 -4.06
CA VAL A 416 21.96 -24.80 -4.51
C VAL A 416 21.66 -24.80 -6.02
N GLU A 417 22.00 -25.90 -6.67
CA GLU A 417 21.68 -26.22 -8.05
C GLU A 417 20.81 -27.48 -8.10
N PHE A 418 19.66 -27.41 -8.76
CA PHE A 418 18.77 -28.54 -8.99
C PHE A 418 18.97 -29.08 -10.40
N THR A 419 19.30 -30.37 -10.50
CA THR A 419 19.44 -31.09 -11.78
C THR A 419 18.16 -31.89 -12.06
N LEU A 420 17.45 -31.53 -13.13
CA LEU A 420 16.06 -31.87 -13.39
C LEU A 420 15.89 -32.77 -14.62
N GLY A 421 14.97 -33.73 -14.50
CA GLY A 421 14.55 -34.61 -15.59
C GLY A 421 15.67 -35.50 -16.14
N GLU A 422 15.38 -36.18 -17.25
CA GLU A 422 16.37 -37.02 -17.96
C GLU A 422 17.36 -36.19 -18.78
N ARG A 423 17.02 -34.94 -19.07
CA ARG A 423 17.87 -34.00 -19.84
C ARG A 423 18.90 -33.27 -18.97
N GLU A 424 18.90 -33.53 -17.67
CA GLU A 424 19.81 -32.92 -16.68
C GLU A 424 19.82 -31.39 -16.76
N GLU A 425 18.64 -30.79 -16.92
CA GLU A 425 18.48 -29.34 -16.96
C GLU A 425 18.73 -28.74 -15.57
N LYS A 426 19.37 -27.58 -15.51
CA LYS A 426 19.85 -27.00 -14.24
C LYS A 426 19.05 -25.76 -13.85
N VAL A 427 18.55 -25.73 -12.61
CA VAL A 427 17.85 -24.59 -12.03
C VAL A 427 18.52 -24.19 -10.72
N LEU A 428 18.96 -22.94 -10.62
CA LEU A 428 19.59 -22.39 -9.42
C LEU A 428 18.55 -21.93 -8.38
N GLY A 429 18.91 -21.97 -7.10
CA GLY A 429 18.07 -21.45 -6.03
C GLY A 429 18.82 -21.12 -4.74
N HIS A 430 18.02 -20.81 -3.71
CA HIS A 430 18.49 -20.43 -2.38
C HIS A 430 17.94 -21.42 -1.34
N ILE A 431 18.83 -22.13 -0.65
CA ILE A 431 18.49 -23.13 0.37
C ILE A 431 17.57 -22.51 1.42
N ALA A 432 17.88 -21.29 1.89
CA ALA A 432 17.09 -20.60 2.91
C ALA A 432 15.60 -20.46 2.54
N ILE A 433 15.30 -20.08 1.29
CA ILE A 433 13.92 -19.88 0.84
C ILE A 433 13.27 -21.22 0.53
N VAL A 434 13.95 -22.11 -0.19
CA VAL A 434 13.40 -23.40 -0.60
C VAL A 434 13.07 -24.29 0.61
N THR A 435 13.95 -24.34 1.60
CA THR A 435 13.76 -25.17 2.80
C THR A 435 12.66 -24.65 3.72
N ALA A 436 12.51 -23.32 3.81
CA ALA A 436 11.43 -22.68 4.56
C ALA A 436 10.05 -22.98 3.94
N ARG A 437 9.96 -22.96 2.60
CA ARG A 437 8.69 -23.02 1.86
C ARG A 437 8.29 -24.44 1.43
N CYS A 438 9.23 -25.38 1.34
CA CYS A 438 8.96 -26.73 0.85
C CYS A 438 9.66 -27.80 1.70
N LYS A 439 8.87 -28.46 2.57
CA LYS A 439 9.37 -29.55 3.43
C LYS A 439 9.94 -30.72 2.64
N TRP A 440 9.39 -31.02 1.46
CA TRP A 440 9.88 -32.08 0.61
C TRP A 440 11.27 -31.77 0.05
N LEU A 441 11.46 -30.55 -0.49
CA LEU A 441 12.77 -30.09 -0.98
C LEU A 441 13.77 -29.95 0.16
N ARG A 442 13.34 -29.53 1.35
CA ARG A 442 14.18 -29.55 2.57
C ARG A 442 14.79 -30.92 2.82
N LYS A 443 14.00 -32.00 2.71
CA LYS A 443 14.50 -33.37 2.89
C LYS A 443 15.54 -33.75 1.81
N LYS A 444 15.31 -33.36 0.55
CA LYS A 444 16.25 -33.63 -0.55
C LYS A 444 17.57 -32.88 -0.39
N ILE A 445 17.52 -31.61 0.03
CA ILE A 445 18.70 -30.80 0.33
C ILE A 445 19.53 -31.41 1.48
N LEU A 446 18.87 -31.86 2.56
CA LEU A 446 19.56 -32.54 3.66
C LEU A 446 20.26 -33.82 3.19
N GLN A 447 19.58 -34.63 2.38
CA GLN A 447 20.18 -35.84 1.79
C GLN A 447 21.39 -35.55 0.90
N ALA A 448 21.35 -34.48 0.11
CA ALA A 448 22.48 -34.06 -0.71
C ALA A 448 23.66 -33.58 0.15
N ARG A 449 23.41 -32.81 1.22
CA ARG A 449 24.44 -32.38 2.17
C ARG A 449 25.12 -33.57 2.86
N ASP A 450 24.36 -34.60 3.23
CA ASP A 450 24.90 -35.80 3.88
C ASP A 450 25.80 -36.60 2.94
N ARG A 451 25.43 -36.71 1.64
CA ARG A 451 26.28 -37.36 0.63
C ARG A 451 27.58 -36.60 0.41
N GLN A 452 27.50 -35.27 0.29
CA GLN A 452 28.68 -34.43 0.10
C GLN A 452 29.67 -34.55 1.28
N LYS A 453 29.15 -34.68 2.52
CA LYS A 453 29.98 -34.94 3.71
C LYS A 453 30.67 -36.30 3.64
N GLN A 454 29.94 -37.36 3.28
CA GLN A 454 30.51 -38.71 3.13
C GLN A 454 31.63 -38.76 2.08
N GLU A 455 31.44 -38.10 0.94
CA GLU A 455 32.46 -38.01 -0.13
C GLU A 455 33.69 -37.22 0.32
N SER A 456 33.51 -36.18 1.15
CA SER A 456 34.65 -35.43 1.72
C SER A 456 35.43 -36.21 2.78
N ASP A 457 34.75 -37.08 3.55
CA ASP A 457 35.39 -37.91 4.57
C ASP A 457 36.14 -39.11 3.93
N GLU A 458 35.61 -39.69 2.85
CA GLU A 458 36.28 -40.78 2.11
C GLU A 458 37.53 -40.28 1.36
N SER A 459 37.48 -39.09 0.76
CA SER A 459 38.61 -38.47 0.04
C SER A 459 39.71 -37.91 0.96
N GLY A 460 39.43 -37.72 2.26
CA GLY A 460 40.41 -37.31 3.27
C GLY A 460 41.37 -38.41 3.75
N SER A 461 41.17 -39.67 3.32
CA SER A 461 41.92 -40.84 3.82
C SER A 461 43.04 -41.35 2.88
N GLY A 462 43.29 -40.71 1.74
CA GLY A 462 44.28 -41.18 0.77
C GLY A 462 45.06 -40.09 0.04
N SER A 463 46.33 -39.96 0.41
CA SER A 463 47.48 -39.53 -0.42
C SER A 463 47.80 -38.02 -0.59
N GLN A 464 49.11 -37.82 -0.72
CA GLN A 464 49.92 -36.61 -0.64
C GLN A 464 49.47 -35.42 -1.52
N LYS A 465 49.57 -34.21 -0.94
CA LYS A 465 49.39 -32.91 -1.61
C LYS A 465 50.56 -32.63 -2.56
N ASP A 466 50.28 -32.63 -3.86
CA ASP A 466 51.05 -31.83 -4.82
C ASP A 466 50.41 -30.45 -4.99
N SER A 467 51.22 -29.43 -4.74
CA SER A 467 50.86 -28.02 -4.83
C SER A 467 51.01 -27.53 -6.28
N SER A 468 49.89 -27.29 -6.97
CA SER A 468 49.87 -26.34 -8.09
C SER A 468 48.46 -25.76 -8.34
N GLY A 469 48.38 -24.42 -8.32
CA GLY A 469 47.37 -23.61 -9.01
C GLY A 469 45.91 -23.66 -8.53
N ARG A 470 45.58 -23.05 -7.38
CA ARG A 470 44.17 -22.74 -7.05
C ARG A 470 43.75 -21.40 -7.64
N SER A 471 43.06 -21.48 -8.76
CA SER A 471 42.11 -20.48 -9.25
C SER A 471 41.07 -20.17 -8.16
N SER A 472 40.82 -18.88 -7.94
CA SER A 472 39.85 -18.31 -7.01
C SER A 472 38.40 -18.61 -7.43
N ARG A 473 37.93 -19.83 -7.19
CA ARG A 473 36.50 -20.16 -7.22
C ARG A 473 36.07 -20.55 -5.81
N GLY A 474 34.99 -19.92 -5.33
CA GLY A 474 34.37 -20.23 -4.05
C GLY A 474 33.95 -21.70 -3.93
N PRO A 475 33.44 -22.12 -2.76
CA PRO A 475 32.98 -23.49 -2.56
C PRO A 475 31.94 -23.87 -3.64
N PRO A 476 31.98 -25.12 -4.16
CA PRO A 476 31.03 -25.57 -5.18
C PRO A 476 29.59 -25.55 -4.62
N LEU A 477 28.64 -25.19 -5.47
CA LEU A 477 27.20 -25.22 -5.15
C LEU A 477 26.76 -26.64 -4.76
N LEU A 478 25.78 -26.74 -3.85
CA LEU A 478 25.18 -28.03 -3.51
C LEU A 478 24.31 -28.52 -4.68
N GLU A 479 24.61 -29.69 -5.24
CA GLU A 479 23.84 -30.27 -6.32
C GLU A 479 22.74 -31.21 -5.79
N VAL A 480 21.50 -31.02 -6.26
CA VAL A 480 20.32 -31.82 -5.86
C VAL A 480 19.62 -32.36 -7.11
N SER A 481 19.64 -33.68 -7.31
CA SER A 481 18.97 -34.31 -8.46
C SER A 481 17.49 -34.63 -8.19
N ILE A 482 16.61 -34.21 -9.10
CA ILE A 482 15.16 -34.46 -9.10
C ILE A 482 14.76 -34.98 -10.49
N ARG A 483 14.65 -36.30 -10.64
CA ARG A 483 14.38 -36.94 -11.94
C ARG A 483 12.91 -36.86 -12.33
N GLU A 484 12.04 -36.68 -11.34
CA GLU A 484 10.58 -36.69 -11.47
C GLU A 484 9.98 -35.35 -11.93
N ALA A 485 10.80 -34.30 -12.13
CA ALA A 485 10.35 -32.97 -12.50
C ALA A 485 11.09 -32.46 -13.75
N ASP A 486 10.34 -31.88 -14.67
CA ASP A 486 10.87 -31.15 -15.83
C ASP A 486 11.22 -29.70 -15.45
N ALA A 487 12.13 -29.07 -16.19
CA ALA A 487 12.65 -27.75 -15.85
C ALA A 487 11.58 -26.65 -15.84
N GLN A 488 10.74 -26.58 -16.87
CA GLN A 488 9.78 -25.50 -17.03
C GLN A 488 8.69 -25.48 -15.93
N PRO A 489 8.00 -26.60 -15.59
CA PRO A 489 7.09 -26.62 -14.45
C PRO A 489 7.80 -26.37 -13.11
N PHE A 490 9.04 -26.84 -12.96
CA PHE A 490 9.82 -26.62 -11.76
C PHE A 490 10.19 -25.14 -11.57
N GLU A 491 10.50 -24.39 -12.63
CA GLU A 491 10.75 -22.94 -12.53
C GLU A 491 9.51 -22.17 -12.05
N VAL A 492 8.32 -22.54 -12.51
CA VAL A 492 7.05 -21.94 -12.04
C VAL A 492 6.81 -22.27 -10.57
N LEU A 493 7.05 -23.52 -10.16
CA LEU A 493 7.00 -23.92 -8.76
C LEU A 493 7.99 -23.12 -7.92
N MET A 494 9.22 -22.94 -8.39
CA MET A 494 10.24 -22.15 -7.71
C MET A 494 9.80 -20.69 -7.60
N GLN A 495 9.30 -20.07 -8.66
CA GLN A 495 8.75 -18.72 -8.59
C GLN A 495 7.65 -18.58 -7.52
N PHE A 496 6.78 -19.58 -7.39
CA PHE A 496 5.80 -19.63 -6.31
C PHE A 496 6.44 -19.69 -4.91
N LEU A 497 7.50 -20.48 -4.72
CA LEU A 497 8.20 -20.51 -3.42
C LEU A 497 8.77 -19.14 -3.02
N TYR A 498 9.16 -18.28 -3.97
CA TYR A 498 9.69 -16.96 -3.65
C TYR A 498 8.58 -15.91 -3.50
N THR A 499 7.54 -15.99 -4.32
CA THR A 499 6.56 -14.90 -4.45
C THR A 499 5.19 -15.21 -3.86
N ASP A 500 4.91 -16.46 -3.49
CA ASP A 500 3.57 -16.97 -3.13
C ASP A 500 2.52 -16.78 -4.23
N LYS A 501 2.97 -16.58 -5.48
CA LYS A 501 2.15 -16.27 -6.66
C LYS A 501 2.56 -17.17 -7.81
N ILE A 502 1.60 -17.47 -8.69
CA ILE A 502 1.85 -18.07 -10.00
C ILE A 502 1.59 -16.96 -11.03
N GLN A 503 2.50 -16.77 -12.00
CA GLN A 503 2.25 -15.88 -13.14
C GLN A 503 1.25 -16.52 -14.09
N TYR A 504 0.28 -15.74 -14.57
CA TYR A 504 -0.81 -16.20 -15.44
C TYR A 504 -0.33 -16.13 -16.86
N PRO A 505 -0.21 -17.27 -17.54
CA PRO A 505 -0.11 -17.24 -18.97
C PRO A 505 -1.48 -16.87 -19.57
N ARG A 506 -1.55 -16.66 -20.89
CA ARG A 506 -2.76 -16.17 -21.56
C ARG A 506 -3.93 -17.15 -21.40
N ARG A 507 -5.04 -16.68 -20.79
CA ARG A 507 -6.24 -17.50 -20.53
C ARG A 507 -6.74 -18.16 -21.83
N GLY A 508 -7.02 -19.46 -21.77
CA GLY A 508 -7.52 -20.26 -22.89
C GLY A 508 -6.44 -20.87 -23.80
N HIS A 509 -5.18 -20.46 -23.68
CA HIS A 509 -4.10 -21.05 -24.48
C HIS A 509 -3.73 -22.45 -23.95
N VAL A 510 -3.94 -23.49 -24.75
CA VAL A 510 -3.82 -24.90 -24.33
C VAL A 510 -2.46 -25.21 -23.70
N GLN A 511 -1.36 -24.73 -24.30
CA GLN A 511 0.00 -25.01 -23.81
C GLN A 511 0.23 -24.51 -22.38
N ASP A 512 -0.39 -23.40 -22.04
CA ASP A 512 -0.26 -22.77 -20.74
C ASP A 512 -1.05 -23.53 -19.67
N VAL A 513 -2.26 -23.99 -20.03
CA VAL A 513 -3.05 -24.86 -19.15
C VAL A 513 -2.31 -26.17 -18.90
N LEU A 514 -1.71 -26.77 -19.94
CA LEU A 514 -0.91 -27.99 -19.80
C LEU A 514 0.31 -27.78 -18.89
N LEU A 515 1.02 -26.66 -19.02
CA LEU A 515 2.11 -26.30 -18.12
C LEU A 515 1.64 -26.24 -16.66
N ILE A 516 0.52 -25.57 -16.38
CA ILE A 516 -0.01 -25.48 -15.00
C ILE A 516 -0.52 -26.84 -14.49
N MET A 517 -0.94 -27.76 -15.36
CA MET A 517 -1.24 -29.14 -14.96
C MET A 517 0.02 -29.91 -14.52
N ASP A 518 1.15 -29.70 -15.19
CA ASP A 518 2.43 -30.27 -14.76
C ASP A 518 2.88 -29.66 -13.42
N VAL A 519 2.70 -28.34 -13.23
CA VAL A 519 2.94 -27.67 -11.94
C VAL A 519 2.02 -28.23 -10.85
N TYR A 520 0.74 -28.48 -11.15
CA TYR A 520 -0.22 -29.09 -10.23
C TYR A 520 0.23 -30.48 -9.78
N LYS A 521 0.72 -31.32 -10.71
CA LYS A 521 1.29 -32.62 -10.38
C LYS A 521 2.52 -32.50 -9.47
N LEU A 522 3.39 -31.52 -9.70
CA LEU A 522 4.52 -31.25 -8.80
C LEU A 522 4.03 -30.77 -7.42
N ALA A 523 3.02 -29.92 -7.36
CA ALA A 523 2.44 -29.43 -6.11
C ALA A 523 1.92 -30.58 -5.24
N LEU A 524 1.21 -31.54 -5.84
CA LEU A 524 0.75 -32.76 -5.17
C LEU A 524 1.94 -33.61 -4.68
N SER A 525 2.93 -33.82 -5.56
CA SER A 525 4.10 -34.64 -5.26
C SER A 525 4.95 -34.05 -4.13
N PHE A 526 5.10 -32.73 -4.09
CA PHE A 526 5.92 -31.99 -3.12
C PHE A 526 5.11 -31.58 -1.88
N LYS A 527 3.80 -31.86 -1.87
CA LYS A 527 2.86 -31.55 -0.78
C LYS A 527 2.73 -30.05 -0.49
N LEU A 528 2.53 -29.27 -1.55
CA LEU A 528 2.32 -27.82 -1.49
C LEU A 528 0.82 -27.51 -1.62
N SER A 529 0.05 -27.64 -0.53
CA SER A 529 -1.42 -27.49 -0.53
C SER A 529 -1.89 -26.15 -1.10
N ARG A 530 -1.15 -25.07 -0.84
CA ARG A 530 -1.48 -23.73 -1.36
C ARG A 530 -1.28 -23.60 -2.87
N LEU A 531 -0.18 -24.16 -3.39
CA LEU A 531 0.09 -24.19 -4.83
C LEU A 531 -0.92 -25.09 -5.56
N GLU A 532 -1.25 -26.23 -4.95
CA GLU A 532 -2.28 -27.16 -5.43
C GLU A 532 -3.59 -26.42 -5.71
N GLN A 533 -4.09 -25.65 -4.75
CA GLN A 533 -5.33 -24.87 -4.89
C GLN A 533 -5.25 -23.81 -5.97
N LEU A 534 -4.14 -23.07 -6.06
CA LEU A 534 -3.96 -22.04 -7.08
C LEU A 534 -3.96 -22.65 -8.49
N CYS A 535 -3.31 -23.81 -8.67
CA CYS A 535 -3.34 -24.53 -9.92
C CYS A 535 -4.75 -25.00 -10.28
N VAL A 536 -5.49 -25.63 -9.33
CA VAL A 536 -6.87 -26.07 -9.57
C VAL A 536 -7.74 -24.89 -9.99
N GLN A 537 -7.70 -23.79 -9.23
CA GLN A 537 -8.49 -22.60 -9.51
C GLN A 537 -8.19 -22.01 -10.89
N TYR A 538 -6.91 -21.94 -11.27
CA TYR A 538 -6.51 -21.48 -12.59
C TYR A 538 -7.02 -22.41 -13.69
N ILE A 539 -6.83 -23.73 -13.54
CA ILE A 539 -7.19 -24.68 -14.58
C ILE A 539 -8.71 -24.69 -14.76
N GLU A 540 -9.49 -24.77 -13.67
CA GLU A 540 -10.96 -24.75 -13.72
C GLU A 540 -11.51 -23.47 -14.37
N ALA A 541 -10.89 -22.31 -14.09
CA ALA A 541 -11.26 -21.04 -14.72
C ALA A 541 -10.80 -20.93 -16.19
N SER A 542 -9.85 -21.74 -16.62
CA SER A 542 -9.26 -21.69 -17.97
C SER A 542 -9.79 -22.75 -18.92
N VAL A 543 -10.52 -23.75 -18.41
CA VAL A 543 -11.14 -24.79 -19.22
C VAL A 543 -12.33 -24.22 -20.00
N ASP A 544 -12.30 -24.40 -21.32
CA ASP A 544 -13.34 -23.96 -22.24
C ASP A 544 -13.65 -25.00 -23.33
N LEU A 545 -14.57 -24.69 -24.25
CA LEU A 545 -14.97 -25.59 -25.33
C LEU A 545 -13.83 -25.98 -26.29
N GLN A 546 -12.80 -25.13 -26.43
CA GLN A 546 -11.69 -25.35 -27.35
C GLN A 546 -10.60 -26.25 -26.74
N ASN A 547 -10.36 -26.13 -25.44
CA ASN A 547 -9.24 -26.82 -24.78
C ASN A 547 -9.65 -28.03 -23.91
N VAL A 548 -10.93 -28.18 -23.54
CA VAL A 548 -11.37 -29.17 -22.54
C VAL A 548 -10.96 -30.61 -22.85
N LEU A 549 -10.94 -31.02 -24.12
CA LEU A 549 -10.58 -32.39 -24.51
C LEU A 549 -9.09 -32.67 -24.30
N SER A 550 -8.24 -31.72 -24.68
CA SER A 550 -6.79 -31.78 -24.47
C SER A 550 -6.46 -31.80 -22.98
N VAL A 551 -7.13 -30.96 -22.19
CA VAL A 551 -6.99 -30.93 -20.71
C VAL A 551 -7.46 -32.24 -20.10
N CYS A 552 -8.59 -32.79 -20.56
CA CYS A 552 -9.14 -34.06 -20.04
C CYS A 552 -8.21 -35.25 -20.33
N GLU A 553 -7.68 -35.35 -21.56
CA GLU A 553 -6.74 -36.40 -21.96
C GLU A 553 -5.43 -36.29 -21.17
N ASN A 554 -4.92 -35.08 -20.98
CA ASN A 554 -3.71 -34.86 -20.19
C ASN A 554 -3.94 -35.15 -18.69
N ALA A 555 -5.08 -34.78 -18.13
CA ALA A 555 -5.44 -35.08 -16.74
C ALA A 555 -5.49 -36.60 -16.49
N ASN A 556 -5.97 -37.37 -17.48
CA ASN A 556 -5.94 -38.82 -17.43
C ASN A 556 -4.51 -39.38 -17.48
N LYS A 557 -3.65 -38.83 -18.35
CA LYS A 557 -2.23 -39.24 -18.45
C LYS A 557 -1.44 -38.95 -17.17
N LEU A 558 -1.68 -37.79 -16.55
CA LEU A 558 -1.04 -37.38 -15.30
C LEU A 558 -1.69 -37.97 -14.04
N GLN A 559 -2.78 -38.75 -14.19
CA GLN A 559 -3.55 -39.35 -13.10
C GLN A 559 -4.12 -38.31 -12.11
N LEU A 560 -4.63 -37.21 -12.65
CA LEU A 560 -5.22 -36.09 -11.90
C LEU A 560 -6.74 -36.24 -11.81
N ASP A 561 -7.20 -37.14 -10.94
CA ASP A 561 -8.60 -37.59 -10.91
C ASP A 561 -9.61 -36.45 -10.67
N GLN A 562 -9.32 -35.52 -9.77
CA GLN A 562 -10.21 -34.37 -9.49
C GLN A 562 -10.38 -33.46 -10.71
N LEU A 563 -9.30 -33.21 -11.44
CA LEU A 563 -9.34 -32.36 -12.62
C LEU A 563 -10.00 -33.08 -13.80
N LYS A 564 -9.69 -34.38 -13.98
CA LYS A 564 -10.37 -35.23 -14.95
C LYS A 564 -11.89 -35.23 -14.71
N GLU A 565 -12.30 -35.32 -13.45
CA GLU A 565 -13.71 -35.22 -13.05
C GLU A 565 -14.35 -33.90 -13.46
N HIS A 566 -13.67 -32.77 -13.20
CA HIS A 566 -14.13 -31.45 -13.61
C HIS A 566 -14.31 -31.35 -15.13
N CYS A 567 -13.32 -31.78 -15.91
CA CYS A 567 -13.38 -31.78 -17.38
C CYS A 567 -14.52 -32.65 -17.90
N LEU A 568 -14.69 -33.86 -17.36
CA LEU A 568 -15.77 -34.76 -17.76
C LEU A 568 -17.15 -34.13 -17.46
N ASN A 569 -17.32 -33.51 -16.29
CA ASN A 569 -18.55 -32.79 -15.94
C ASN A 569 -18.81 -31.58 -16.86
N PHE A 570 -17.76 -30.89 -17.30
CA PHE A 570 -17.88 -29.80 -18.28
C PHE A 570 -18.34 -30.31 -19.65
N VAL A 571 -17.76 -31.41 -20.14
CA VAL A 571 -18.06 -32.01 -21.46
C VAL A 571 -19.50 -32.51 -21.55
N VAL A 572 -20.01 -33.17 -20.49
CA VAL A 572 -21.34 -33.82 -20.55
C VAL A 572 -22.53 -32.87 -20.35
N LYS A 573 -22.28 -31.59 -20.00
CA LYS A 573 -23.30 -30.54 -19.95
C LYS A 573 -24.06 -30.47 -21.28
N GLU A 574 -25.39 -30.35 -21.23
CA GLU A 574 -26.24 -30.34 -22.43
C GLU A 574 -25.87 -29.26 -23.44
N SER A 575 -25.45 -28.09 -22.97
CA SER A 575 -25.01 -26.97 -23.80
C SER A 575 -23.69 -27.22 -24.54
N HIS A 576 -22.83 -28.10 -24.04
CA HIS A 576 -21.45 -28.29 -24.52
C HIS A 576 -21.29 -29.58 -25.33
N PHE A 577 -21.95 -30.67 -24.91
CA PHE A 577 -21.71 -32.02 -25.42
C PHE A 577 -21.73 -32.12 -26.95
N ASN A 578 -22.79 -31.60 -27.58
CA ASN A 578 -22.96 -31.66 -29.04
C ASN A 578 -21.87 -30.88 -29.79
N GLN A 579 -21.34 -29.80 -29.21
CA GLN A 579 -20.28 -29.02 -29.83
C GLN A 579 -18.95 -29.76 -29.71
N VAL A 580 -18.67 -30.32 -28.52
CA VAL A 580 -17.41 -31.01 -28.21
C VAL A 580 -17.23 -32.29 -29.04
N ILE A 581 -18.28 -33.11 -29.21
CA ILE A 581 -18.16 -34.37 -29.97
C ILE A 581 -17.94 -34.17 -31.48
N MET A 582 -18.26 -32.98 -32.01
CA MET A 582 -18.09 -32.64 -33.43
C MET A 582 -16.71 -32.03 -33.72
N THR A 583 -15.88 -31.85 -32.69
CA THR A 583 -14.51 -31.34 -32.84
C THR A 583 -13.55 -32.42 -33.34
N LYS A 584 -12.49 -32.03 -34.06
CA LYS A 584 -11.47 -32.98 -34.55
C LYS A 584 -10.66 -33.59 -33.40
N GLU A 585 -10.55 -32.84 -32.31
CA GLU A 585 -9.85 -33.21 -31.09
C GLU A 585 -10.50 -34.43 -30.42
N PHE A 586 -11.82 -34.61 -30.58
CA PHE A 586 -12.55 -35.76 -30.06
C PHE A 586 -12.12 -37.08 -30.73
N GLU A 587 -11.79 -37.06 -32.02
CA GLU A 587 -11.30 -38.24 -32.75
C GLU A 587 -9.95 -38.74 -32.24
N HIS A 588 -9.17 -37.86 -31.62
CA HIS A 588 -7.82 -38.15 -31.14
C HIS A 588 -7.77 -38.57 -29.66
N LEU A 589 -8.92 -38.59 -28.97
CA LEU A 589 -9.01 -39.05 -27.58
C LEU A 589 -8.72 -40.54 -27.44
N SER A 590 -8.16 -40.92 -26.30
CA SER A 590 -8.00 -42.33 -25.96
C SER A 590 -9.36 -43.05 -25.90
N THR A 591 -9.41 -44.29 -26.40
CA THR A 591 -10.64 -45.10 -26.43
C THR A 591 -11.28 -45.23 -25.04
N GLN A 592 -10.47 -45.27 -23.99
CA GLN A 592 -10.93 -45.31 -22.61
C GLN A 592 -11.74 -44.06 -22.23
N LEU A 593 -11.24 -42.86 -22.57
CA LEU A 593 -11.94 -41.60 -22.28
C LEU A 593 -13.20 -41.42 -23.12
N ILE A 594 -13.20 -41.82 -24.39
CA ILE A 594 -14.40 -41.76 -25.24
C ILE A 594 -15.53 -42.60 -24.62
N VAL A 595 -15.21 -43.84 -24.22
CA VAL A 595 -16.18 -44.72 -23.55
C VAL A 595 -16.67 -44.11 -22.24
N GLU A 596 -15.79 -43.49 -21.46
CA GLU A 596 -16.12 -42.85 -20.18
C GLU A 596 -17.05 -41.64 -20.35
N ILE A 597 -16.77 -40.76 -21.34
CA ILE A 597 -17.62 -39.61 -21.69
C ILE A 597 -19.02 -40.07 -22.10
N VAL A 598 -19.11 -41.09 -22.97
CA VAL A 598 -20.40 -41.63 -23.45
C VAL A 598 -21.20 -42.25 -22.29
N ARG A 599 -20.54 -43.03 -21.43
CA ARG A 599 -21.18 -43.64 -20.25
C ARG A 599 -21.72 -42.58 -19.29
N ARG A 600 -20.93 -41.53 -19.02
CA ARG A 600 -21.38 -40.42 -18.16
C ARG A 600 -22.57 -39.66 -18.71
N LYS A 601 -22.66 -39.50 -20.04
CA LYS A 601 -23.81 -38.85 -20.66
C LYS A 601 -25.09 -39.66 -20.48
N GLN A 602 -24.99 -40.98 -20.50
CA GLN A 602 -26.13 -41.89 -20.28
C GLN A 602 -26.49 -42.04 -18.79
N GLN A 603 -25.49 -42.04 -17.92
CA GLN A 603 -25.64 -42.21 -16.47
C GLN A 603 -24.76 -41.18 -15.74
N PRO A 604 -25.29 -39.98 -15.42
CA PRO A 604 -24.53 -38.98 -14.70
C PRO A 604 -24.23 -39.48 -13.28
N PRO A 605 -22.99 -39.29 -12.78
CA PRO A 605 -22.61 -39.72 -11.44
C PRO A 605 -23.42 -38.94 -10.37
N PRO A 606 -23.75 -39.57 -9.23
CA PRO A 606 -24.38 -38.87 -8.11
C PRO A 606 -23.46 -37.76 -7.58
N ARG A 607 -24.02 -36.60 -7.24
CA ARG A 607 -23.26 -35.47 -6.66
C ARG A 607 -22.69 -35.88 -5.30
N VAL A 608 -21.37 -35.95 -5.19
CA VAL A 608 -20.67 -36.17 -3.92
C VAL A 608 -20.32 -34.81 -3.33
N TYR A 609 -21.00 -34.42 -2.25
CA TYR A 609 -20.63 -33.25 -1.48
C TYR A 609 -19.52 -33.62 -0.49
N SER A 610 -18.32 -33.08 -0.69
CA SER A 610 -17.22 -33.20 0.28
C SER A 610 -17.43 -32.19 1.40
N ASP A 611 -17.70 -32.70 2.61
CA ASP A 611 -17.87 -31.90 3.83
C ASP A 611 -16.53 -31.57 4.53
N GLN A 612 -15.39 -31.94 3.97
CA GLN A 612 -14.08 -31.72 4.59
C GLN A 612 -13.61 -30.27 4.40
N PRO A 613 -13.07 -29.62 5.46
CA PRO A 613 -12.44 -28.31 5.32
C PRO A 613 -11.21 -28.45 4.42
N VAL A 614 -11.12 -27.58 3.41
CA VAL A 614 -9.99 -27.57 2.47
C VAL A 614 -8.75 -27.06 3.21
N ASP A 615 -7.65 -27.81 3.19
CA ASP A 615 -6.37 -27.38 3.76
C ASP A 615 -5.70 -26.37 2.82
N ILE A 616 -5.67 -25.10 3.23
CA ILE A 616 -5.13 -23.96 2.46
C ILE A 616 -3.60 -23.87 2.58
N GLY A 617 -2.97 -24.67 3.43
CA GLY A 617 -1.53 -24.61 3.69
C GLY A 617 -1.09 -23.30 4.37
N THR A 618 0.22 -23.04 4.32
CA THR A 618 0.86 -21.86 4.93
C THR A 618 1.22 -20.79 3.90
N SER A 619 1.26 -19.53 4.33
CA SER A 619 1.69 -18.40 3.48
C SER A 619 3.20 -18.17 3.56
N LEU A 620 3.75 -17.43 2.59
CA LEU A 620 5.15 -16.96 2.60
C LEU A 620 5.53 -16.30 3.93
N VAL A 621 4.68 -15.40 4.44
CA VAL A 621 4.91 -14.68 5.71
C VAL A 621 4.99 -15.65 6.88
N GLN A 622 4.09 -16.64 6.93
CA GLN A 622 4.07 -17.64 8.01
C GLN A 622 5.30 -18.55 7.96
N ASP A 623 5.68 -19.01 6.78
CA ASP A 623 6.85 -19.87 6.60
C ASP A 623 8.15 -19.14 6.94
N MET A 624 8.30 -17.88 6.52
CA MET A 624 9.50 -17.09 6.82
C MET A 624 9.57 -16.66 8.28
N LYS A 625 8.42 -16.41 8.93
CA LYS A 625 8.35 -16.25 10.38
C LYS A 625 8.86 -17.51 11.09
N ALA A 626 8.35 -18.69 10.72
CA ALA A 626 8.81 -19.95 11.30
C ALA A 626 10.31 -20.22 11.03
N CYS A 627 10.81 -19.81 9.86
CA CYS A 627 12.23 -19.88 9.51
C CYS A 627 13.10 -19.09 10.50
N LEU A 628 12.72 -17.84 10.81
CA LEU A 628 13.43 -17.01 11.78
C LEU A 628 13.28 -17.51 13.23
N GLU A 629 12.11 -18.02 13.60
CA GLU A 629 11.80 -18.48 14.97
C GLU A 629 12.39 -19.85 15.35
N GLY A 630 13.16 -20.49 14.47
CA GLY A 630 13.80 -21.77 14.80
C GLY A 630 13.99 -22.71 13.63
N ALA A 631 13.02 -22.77 12.71
CA ALA A 631 12.96 -23.82 11.69
C ALA A 631 14.08 -23.70 10.63
N GLY A 632 14.67 -22.52 10.47
CA GLY A 632 15.75 -22.26 9.50
C GLY A 632 17.18 -22.33 10.06
N HIS A 633 17.37 -22.46 11.38
CA HIS A 633 18.70 -22.29 12.00
C HIS A 633 19.79 -23.23 11.45
N GLU A 634 19.42 -24.43 11.00
CA GLU A 634 20.35 -25.41 10.41
C GLU A 634 20.90 -24.99 9.02
N PHE A 635 20.30 -23.97 8.41
CA PHE A 635 20.64 -23.44 7.09
C PHE A 635 21.24 -22.03 7.14
N CYS A 636 21.45 -21.46 8.34
CA CYS A 636 22.15 -20.19 8.48
C CYS A 636 23.58 -20.31 7.94
N ASP A 637 23.95 -19.38 7.07
CA ASP A 637 25.21 -19.32 6.34
C ASP A 637 26.05 -18.09 6.73
N ILE A 638 25.55 -17.28 7.67
CA ILE A 638 26.24 -16.11 8.22
C ILE A 638 25.89 -15.90 9.70
N ILE A 639 26.85 -15.36 10.45
CA ILE A 639 26.65 -14.94 11.84
C ILE A 639 26.83 -13.43 11.93
N LEU A 640 25.79 -12.73 12.38
CA LEU A 640 25.84 -11.30 12.66
C LEU A 640 26.22 -11.10 14.13
N LEU A 641 27.30 -10.39 14.40
CA LEU A 641 27.79 -10.09 15.74
C LEU A 641 27.25 -8.72 16.17
N LEU A 642 26.34 -8.71 17.15
CA LEU A 642 25.81 -7.51 17.77
C LEU A 642 26.43 -7.34 19.16
N ASP A 643 27.33 -6.37 19.33
CA ASP A 643 28.10 -6.19 20.57
C ASP A 643 28.81 -7.49 21.03
N GLY A 644 29.38 -8.24 20.08
CA GLY A 644 30.00 -9.55 20.33
C GLY A 644 29.02 -10.70 20.55
N HIS A 645 27.70 -10.47 20.57
CA HIS A 645 26.70 -11.53 20.65
C HIS A 645 26.34 -12.08 19.26
N PRO A 646 26.48 -13.40 19.03
CA PRO A 646 26.19 -14.01 17.73
C PRO A 646 24.68 -14.11 17.46
N ARG A 647 24.30 -13.80 16.22
CA ARG A 647 22.96 -13.95 15.66
C ARG A 647 23.06 -14.64 14.29
N PRO A 648 22.82 -15.97 14.22
CA PRO A 648 22.77 -16.69 12.95
C PRO A 648 21.68 -16.12 12.04
N ALA A 649 21.99 -15.98 10.75
CA ALA A 649 21.06 -15.47 9.75
C ALA A 649 21.32 -16.11 8.37
N HIS A 650 20.51 -15.70 7.38
CA HIS A 650 20.58 -16.19 6.01
C HIS A 650 20.99 -15.06 5.06
N LYS A 651 22.13 -15.21 4.41
CA LYS A 651 22.73 -14.22 3.51
C LYS A 651 21.78 -13.79 2.39
N ALA A 652 21.14 -14.76 1.73
CA ALA A 652 20.19 -14.51 0.64
C ALA A 652 18.98 -13.68 1.10
N ILE A 653 18.43 -13.97 2.29
CA ILE A 653 17.28 -13.25 2.85
C ILE A 653 17.67 -11.82 3.22
N LEU A 654 18.82 -11.65 3.88
CA LEU A 654 19.35 -10.33 4.24
C LEU A 654 19.61 -9.48 2.98
N ALA A 655 20.32 -10.03 1.99
CA ALA A 655 20.65 -9.33 0.75
C ALA A 655 19.41 -8.94 -0.06
N ALA A 656 18.40 -9.81 -0.13
CA ALA A 656 17.17 -9.50 -0.85
C ALA A 656 16.41 -8.31 -0.25
N ARG A 657 16.49 -8.13 1.06
CA ARG A 657 15.64 -7.21 1.83
C ARG A 657 16.40 -5.99 2.36
N SER A 658 17.71 -5.92 2.08
CA SER A 658 18.60 -4.86 2.48
C SER A 658 19.77 -4.79 1.50
N SER A 659 19.80 -3.69 0.76
CA SER A 659 20.89 -3.37 -0.15
C SER A 659 22.20 -3.05 0.58
N TYR A 660 22.15 -2.64 1.86
CA TYR A 660 23.34 -2.56 2.69
C TYR A 660 24.00 -3.93 2.83
N PHE A 661 23.22 -4.95 3.22
CA PHE A 661 23.72 -6.32 3.32
C PHE A 661 24.15 -6.85 1.94
N GLU A 662 23.38 -6.57 0.89
CA GLU A 662 23.74 -6.93 -0.49
C GLU A 662 25.12 -6.36 -0.90
N ALA A 663 25.31 -5.05 -0.75
CA ALA A 663 26.55 -4.37 -1.09
C ALA A 663 27.72 -4.88 -0.23
N MET A 664 27.51 -5.01 1.08
CA MET A 664 28.50 -5.54 2.00
C MET A 664 28.97 -6.94 1.56
N PHE A 665 28.05 -7.86 1.28
CA PHE A 665 28.39 -9.22 0.86
C PHE A 665 29.05 -9.32 -0.50
N ARG A 666 28.85 -8.32 -1.37
CA ARG A 666 29.54 -8.20 -2.67
C ARG A 666 30.94 -7.63 -2.52
N SER A 667 31.11 -6.66 -1.63
CA SER A 667 32.37 -5.94 -1.46
C SER A 667 33.35 -6.63 -0.52
N PHE A 668 32.87 -7.26 0.55
CA PHE A 668 33.70 -7.87 1.57
C PHE A 668 32.96 -9.00 2.31
N MET A 669 33.53 -10.21 2.27
CA MET A 669 33.02 -11.35 3.04
C MET A 669 34.13 -11.90 3.93
N PRO A 670 33.96 -11.88 5.27
CA PRO A 670 34.91 -12.46 6.22
C PRO A 670 35.11 -13.97 5.99
N GLU A 671 36.35 -14.45 6.10
CA GLU A 671 36.70 -15.87 5.89
C GLU A 671 36.05 -16.80 6.95
N ASP A 672 35.75 -16.27 8.13
CA ASP A 672 35.10 -16.98 9.25
C ASP A 672 33.56 -16.90 9.20
N GLY A 673 32.99 -16.20 8.21
CA GLY A 673 31.54 -16.03 8.07
C GLY A 673 30.89 -15.16 9.14
N GLN A 674 31.67 -14.38 9.89
CA GLN A 674 31.17 -13.52 10.97
C GLN A 674 31.25 -12.04 10.61
N VAL A 675 30.14 -11.32 10.72
CA VAL A 675 30.06 -9.89 10.40
C VAL A 675 29.71 -9.10 11.65
N ASN A 676 30.56 -8.16 12.03
CA ASN A 676 30.26 -7.19 13.08
C ASN A 676 29.26 -6.15 12.58
N ILE A 677 28.16 -6.00 13.31
CA ILE A 677 27.12 -5.01 13.01
C ILE A 677 27.40 -3.73 13.80
N SER A 678 27.83 -2.69 13.08
CA SER A 678 28.00 -1.33 13.60
C SER A 678 27.74 -0.30 12.48
N ILE A 679 27.07 0.80 12.79
CA ILE A 679 26.91 1.94 11.87
C ILE A 679 27.68 3.13 12.44
N GLY A 680 28.85 3.43 11.88
CA GLY A 680 29.78 4.40 12.46
C GLY A 680 30.27 3.91 13.83
N GLU A 681 30.10 4.73 14.88
CA GLU A 681 30.42 4.37 16.27
C GLU A 681 29.21 3.80 17.05
N MET A 682 28.04 3.68 16.42
CA MET A 682 26.81 3.24 17.09
C MET A 682 26.53 1.75 16.87
N VAL A 683 26.23 1.06 17.98
CA VAL A 683 25.70 -0.31 18.01
C VAL A 683 24.20 -0.23 18.34
N PRO A 684 23.31 -0.84 17.54
CA PRO A 684 21.87 -0.79 17.79
C PRO A 684 21.50 -1.61 19.04
N SER A 685 20.37 -1.28 19.69
CA SER A 685 19.85 -2.10 20.79
C SER A 685 19.46 -3.50 20.29
N THR A 686 19.49 -4.50 21.17
CA THR A 686 19.08 -5.88 20.81
C THR A 686 17.64 -5.91 20.29
N GLN A 687 16.74 -5.17 20.94
CA GLN A 687 15.33 -5.10 20.58
C GLN A 687 15.10 -4.44 19.21
N ALA A 688 15.84 -3.36 18.92
CA ALA A 688 15.88 -2.74 17.60
C ALA A 688 16.36 -3.71 16.51
N PHE A 689 17.46 -4.42 16.77
CA PHE A 689 18.03 -5.36 15.83
C PHE A 689 17.10 -6.55 15.56
N GLU A 690 16.42 -7.05 16.60
CA GLU A 690 15.39 -8.08 16.45
C GLU A 690 14.24 -7.59 15.58
N SER A 691 13.67 -6.41 15.84
CA SER A 691 12.63 -5.81 15.00
C SER A 691 13.04 -5.65 13.54
N MET A 692 14.31 -5.30 13.27
CA MET A 692 14.85 -5.27 11.91
C MET A 692 14.81 -6.65 11.25
N LEU A 693 15.21 -7.71 11.96
CA LEU A 693 15.15 -9.07 11.44
C LEU A 693 13.70 -9.52 11.20
N LEU A 694 12.76 -9.18 12.09
CA LEU A 694 11.34 -9.47 11.88
C LEU A 694 10.83 -8.82 10.58
N TYR A 695 11.23 -7.57 10.33
CA TYR A 695 10.87 -6.86 9.10
C TYR A 695 11.52 -7.48 7.85
N ILE A 696 12.80 -7.84 7.92
CA ILE A 696 13.53 -8.46 6.83
C ILE A 696 12.91 -9.82 6.45
N TYR A 697 12.65 -10.69 7.42
CA TYR A 697 12.18 -12.05 7.16
C TYR A 697 10.71 -12.10 6.79
N TYR A 698 9.83 -11.35 7.47
CA TYR A 698 8.39 -11.51 7.27
C TYR A 698 7.59 -10.21 7.38
N GLY A 699 8.25 -9.04 7.36
CA GLY A 699 7.60 -7.74 7.14
C GLY A 699 6.87 -7.15 8.35
N HIS A 700 7.16 -7.59 9.57
CA HIS A 700 6.50 -7.10 10.78
C HIS A 700 7.19 -5.86 11.36
N VAL A 701 6.38 -4.86 11.79
CA VAL A 701 6.83 -3.50 12.16
C VAL A 701 6.44 -3.11 13.60
N ASN A 702 6.05 -4.03 14.49
CA ASN A 702 5.73 -3.60 15.87
C ASN A 702 6.99 -3.20 16.62
N MET A 703 7.03 -1.92 17.01
CA MET A 703 8.11 -1.31 17.79
C MET A 703 7.65 -0.97 19.21
N PRO A 704 8.50 -1.15 20.23
CA PRO A 704 8.28 -0.59 21.56
C PRO A 704 8.40 0.94 21.52
N PRO A 705 7.60 1.69 22.29
CA PRO A 705 7.63 3.15 22.30
C PRO A 705 8.99 3.75 22.70
N GLU A 706 9.75 3.05 23.54
CA GLU A 706 11.00 3.53 24.15
C GLU A 706 12.19 3.55 23.17
N ASP A 707 12.15 2.73 22.11
CA ASP A 707 13.19 2.64 21.06
C ASP A 707 12.85 3.45 19.80
N SER A 708 11.72 4.17 19.78
CA SER A 708 11.25 4.98 18.64
C SER A 708 12.05 6.27 18.38
N LEU A 709 13.17 6.46 19.08
CA LEU A 709 14.04 7.61 18.94
C LEU A 709 14.84 7.59 17.62
N TYR A 710 15.19 8.78 17.16
CA TYR A 710 15.98 9.14 15.97
C TYR A 710 17.09 8.14 15.54
N PRO A 711 17.87 7.51 16.46
CA PRO A 711 18.92 6.56 16.08
C PRO A 711 18.39 5.28 15.42
N PHE A 712 17.22 4.77 15.84
CA PHE A 712 16.63 3.56 15.27
C PHE A 712 16.02 3.81 13.88
N TYR A 713 15.39 4.96 13.70
CA TYR A 713 14.90 5.38 12.38
C TYR A 713 16.08 5.54 11.42
N CYS A 714 17.17 6.21 11.85
CA CYS A 714 18.41 6.25 11.07
C CYS A 714 19.00 4.85 10.81
N PHE A 715 18.91 3.92 11.76
CA PHE A 715 19.40 2.54 11.61
C PHE A 715 18.59 1.75 10.57
N MET A 716 17.26 1.76 10.68
CA MET A 716 16.34 1.18 9.68
C MET A 716 16.52 1.85 8.31
N CYS A 717 16.66 3.18 8.25
CA CYS A 717 16.93 3.91 7.02
C CYS A 717 18.28 3.51 6.41
N THR A 718 19.33 3.38 7.20
CA THR A 718 20.67 3.07 6.68
C THR A 718 20.77 1.62 6.21
N ILE A 719 20.07 0.68 6.86
CA ILE A 719 20.12 -0.74 6.48
C ILE A 719 19.09 -1.09 5.41
N LEU A 720 17.88 -0.50 5.45
CA LEU A 720 16.79 -0.82 4.51
C LEU A 720 16.65 0.17 3.34
N LEU A 721 17.12 1.43 3.44
CA LEU A 721 16.90 2.47 2.42
C LEU A 721 18.11 2.78 1.52
N VAL A 722 19.16 1.97 1.48
CA VAL A 722 20.19 2.11 0.41
C VAL A 722 19.68 1.52 -0.91
N THR A 723 18.39 1.64 -1.24
CA THR A 723 17.88 1.26 -2.55
C THR A 723 17.79 2.53 -3.39
N VAL A 724 18.82 2.76 -4.21
CA VAL A 724 18.77 3.22 -5.62
C VAL A 724 20.21 3.62 -6.04
N PRO A 725 20.75 3.12 -7.18
CA PRO A 725 21.93 3.69 -7.83
C PRO A 725 21.69 5.08 -8.43
#